data_AF-A0A3B0K3U1-F1
#
_entry.id   AF-A0A3B0K3U1-F1
#
_cell.length_a   1.000
_cell.length_b   1.000
_cell.length_c   1.000
_cell.angle_alpha   90.00
_cell.angle_beta   90.00
_cell.angle_gamma   90.00
#
_symmetry.space_group_name_H-M   'P 1'
#
loop_
_entity.id
_entity.type
_entity.pdbx_description
1 polymer ?
#
loop_
_entity_poly.entity_id
_entity_poly.type
_entity_poly.pdbx_seq_one_letter_code
_entity_poly.pdbx_strand_id
1 'polypeptide(L)'
;MGGHHKKNLRAEKAKVKLKGAKLPKGLNVTKTDFKVRKIEIREQLKETSYTESGQRQLNLKETLSRLKHHSFKFRTDAMRNVRESVKSGQADHLIGHLNELFQGIAAGALDMEHSVRQESFKTLDVLLEVLHPQAVAPFFHVISTYLKCAMTHIHPTIQEDSLLMLDVLMLRVPPSLLAQRSASTIVGNFIDMISRSRHDNEKSNRSLTMNLGHGKQTTVKWRTKVLLRLQQILATLAQHSAKTASTKYPVHVVHFDENRANYYGLLSPYAQDTRDLYAILHEPKLSAEGAQLQTYVEQLMPLLHDSWLEVRPQQQQPLLPPDASASLYVVVNLISQLWTLINQHEAANSTNELSLWLRQNHSKKFLKNFLEQDGSRFPYQQMPHTQAKGKKLAKEKGPADGGEQCLPQNMAIVQIACQFYPDPSEKQATVFAHLVQYVNETLKQLEKLTPEHQLPLVAALRSLLLDNSLALHNLIPEQLTSLLDASMLAYVEQRYATREGVSTKMLSLLCEIVQQTELYKRFGGEERFALFLGYLPELLLKPTVAEGTLRAMATLCRQMNAIFMSALVQSSADILLHLSQLQVTGNAQGEDKFENQKRILNLFYYARTCDTKNQLKKALRQLAKQQKNDKDEDDSPSNEQIFRYLQSVLAFD
;
A
#
# COMPACT_ATOMS: atom_id res chain seq x y z
N MET A 1 71.88 5.30 85.89
CA MET A 1 71.15 4.62 84.80
C MET A 1 70.41 3.40 85.36
N GLY A 2 69.12 3.50 85.73
CA GLY A 2 68.38 2.36 86.33
C GLY A 2 66.89 2.56 86.65
N GLY A 3 66.33 3.76 86.46
CA GLY A 3 64.93 4.06 86.79
C GLY A 3 63.89 3.51 85.81
N HIS A 4 64.23 3.41 84.52
CA HIS A 4 63.27 3.01 83.48
C HIS A 4 62.93 1.51 83.51
N HIS A 5 63.93 0.65 83.76
CA HIS A 5 63.75 -0.80 83.83
C HIS A 5 62.85 -1.21 85.01
N LYS A 6 63.03 -0.57 86.17
CA LYS A 6 62.21 -0.82 87.37
C LYS A 6 60.75 -0.38 87.20
N LYS A 7 60.50 0.62 86.34
CA LYS A 7 59.15 1.13 86.02
C LYS A 7 58.40 0.18 85.07
N ASN A 8 59.09 -0.37 84.07
CA ASN A 8 58.53 -1.36 83.15
C ASN A 8 58.17 -2.68 83.86
N LEU A 9 59.03 -3.18 84.75
CA LEU A 9 58.74 -4.38 85.55
C LEU A 9 57.53 -4.22 86.49
N ARG A 10 57.24 -2.99 86.96
CA ARG A 10 56.05 -2.69 87.76
C ARG A 10 54.78 -2.58 86.90
N ALA A 11 54.90 -2.11 85.66
CA ALA A 11 53.78 -2.02 84.72
C ALA A 11 53.38 -3.40 84.16
N GLU A 12 54.34 -4.29 83.90
CA GLU A 12 54.09 -5.66 83.42
C GLU A 12 53.31 -6.54 84.42
N LYS A 13 53.40 -6.23 85.72
CA LYS A 13 52.69 -6.94 86.79
C LYS A 13 51.45 -6.18 87.31
N ALA A 14 51.02 -5.12 86.62
CA ALA A 14 49.90 -4.32 87.05
C ALA A 14 48.57 -5.10 86.93
N LYS A 15 47.98 -5.45 88.07
CA LYS A 15 46.63 -6.01 88.13
C LYS A 15 45.60 -4.91 87.89
N VAL A 16 44.72 -5.10 86.91
CA VAL A 16 43.59 -4.19 86.65
C VAL A 16 42.66 -4.22 87.87
N LYS A 17 42.36 -3.05 88.44
CA LYS A 17 41.45 -2.91 89.60
C LYS A 17 40.06 -3.43 89.23
N LEU A 18 39.45 -4.21 90.13
CA LEU A 18 38.08 -4.74 89.99
C LEU A 18 37.08 -3.59 89.78
N LYS A 19 36.52 -3.50 88.58
CA LYS A 19 35.36 -2.65 88.27
C LYS A 19 34.22 -3.56 87.80
N GLY A 20 33.29 -3.87 88.71
CA GLY A 20 32.04 -4.57 88.41
C GLY A 20 32.03 -6.08 88.67
N ALA A 21 30.82 -6.66 88.58
CA ALA A 21 30.43 -7.97 89.14
C ALA A 21 30.94 -9.23 88.42
N LYS A 22 31.81 -9.11 87.39
CA LYS A 22 32.40 -10.29 86.72
C LYS A 22 33.92 -10.24 86.87
N LEU A 23 34.48 -11.30 87.47
CA LEU A 23 35.93 -11.42 87.58
C LEU A 23 36.57 -11.45 86.18
N PRO A 24 37.60 -10.63 85.91
CA PRO A 24 38.33 -10.70 84.65
C PRO A 24 38.97 -12.08 84.51
N LYS A 25 38.88 -12.66 83.31
CA LYS A 25 39.52 -13.94 82.96
C LYS A 25 41.03 -13.84 83.23
N GLY A 26 41.64 -14.95 83.68
CA GLY A 26 43.07 -14.99 84.01
C GLY A 26 43.94 -14.48 82.84
N LEU A 27 45.08 -13.86 83.17
CA LEU A 27 46.01 -13.26 82.19
C LEU A 27 46.54 -14.28 81.15
N ASN A 28 46.46 -15.57 81.47
CA ASN A 28 46.93 -16.70 80.69
C ASN A 28 45.81 -17.31 79.81
N VAL A 29 44.63 -16.70 79.75
CA VAL A 29 43.51 -17.22 78.96
C VAL A 29 43.67 -16.81 77.50
N THR A 30 44.06 -17.77 76.66
CA THR A 30 44.05 -17.63 75.20
C THR A 30 42.61 -17.47 74.71
N LYS A 31 42.30 -16.35 74.06
CA LYS A 31 40.99 -16.14 73.42
C LYS A 31 40.95 -16.90 72.10
N THR A 32 40.17 -17.98 72.04
CA THR A 32 39.98 -18.81 70.84
C THR A 32 38.83 -18.33 69.94
N ASP A 33 38.24 -17.18 70.24
CA ASP A 33 37.14 -16.61 69.45
C ASP A 33 37.70 -15.87 68.22
N PHE A 34 37.78 -16.55 67.08
CA PHE A 34 38.07 -15.91 65.80
C PHE A 34 36.88 -16.06 64.85
N LYS A 35 36.55 -14.99 64.13
CA LYS A 35 35.48 -15.00 63.12
C LYS A 35 36.11 -15.09 61.74
N VAL A 36 35.93 -16.23 61.07
CA VAL A 36 36.30 -16.40 59.66
C VAL A 36 35.12 -15.97 58.79
N ARG A 37 35.34 -15.04 57.86
CA ARG A 37 34.36 -14.69 56.81
C ARG A 37 34.84 -15.24 55.48
N LYS A 38 33.95 -15.90 54.75
CA LYS A 38 34.23 -16.39 53.39
C LYS A 38 34.40 -15.18 52.46
N ILE A 39 35.48 -15.20 51.67
CA ILE A 39 35.67 -14.24 50.58
C ILE A 39 34.88 -14.77 49.38
N GLU A 40 33.87 -14.03 48.95
CA GLU A 40 33.14 -14.33 47.72
C GLU A 40 33.74 -13.53 46.57
N ILE A 41 34.46 -14.22 45.69
CA ILE A 41 35.06 -13.63 44.49
C ILE A 41 33.98 -13.59 43.42
N ARG A 42 33.80 -12.43 42.78
CA ARG A 42 32.91 -12.31 41.62
C ARG A 42 33.41 -13.23 40.50
N GLU A 43 32.56 -14.10 39.97
CA GLU A 43 32.89 -14.95 38.84
C GLU A 43 33.31 -14.09 37.63
N GLN A 44 34.54 -14.29 37.12
CA GLN A 44 35.12 -13.44 36.07
C GLN A 44 35.03 -14.03 34.65
N LEU A 45 34.92 -15.36 34.51
CA LEU A 45 34.91 -16.04 33.21
C LEU A 45 33.94 -17.22 33.26
N LYS A 46 32.86 -17.16 32.48
CA LYS A 46 32.00 -18.34 32.21
C LYS A 46 32.56 -19.11 31.02
N GLU A 47 32.52 -20.44 31.09
CA GLU A 47 32.81 -21.29 29.93
C GLU A 47 31.84 -20.96 28.79
N THR A 48 32.37 -20.81 27.58
CA THR A 48 31.58 -20.49 26.40
C THR A 48 30.92 -21.78 25.90
N SER A 49 29.60 -21.85 25.97
CA SER A 49 28.84 -23.00 25.45
C SER A 49 28.87 -23.00 23.92
N TYR A 50 29.16 -24.14 23.32
CA TYR A 50 29.09 -24.36 21.87
C TYR A 50 27.96 -25.33 21.57
N THR A 51 27.30 -25.11 20.44
CA THR A 51 26.27 -26.00 19.91
C THR A 51 26.92 -27.21 19.21
N GLU A 52 26.14 -28.28 18.98
CA GLU A 52 26.63 -29.53 18.38
C GLU A 52 27.27 -29.32 16.98
N SER A 53 26.93 -28.23 16.30
CA SER A 53 27.52 -27.79 15.03
C SER A 53 28.82 -26.96 15.17
N GLY A 54 29.35 -26.82 16.39
CA GLY A 54 30.58 -26.04 16.67
C GLY A 54 30.37 -24.52 16.73
N GLN A 55 29.13 -24.03 16.63
CA GLN A 55 28.83 -22.59 16.73
C GLN A 55 28.67 -22.16 18.18
N ARG A 56 29.21 -20.98 18.54
CA ARG A 56 29.05 -20.39 19.87
C ARG A 56 27.57 -20.15 20.18
N GLN A 57 27.07 -20.73 21.27
CA GLN A 57 25.70 -20.52 21.73
C GLN A 57 25.52 -19.09 22.26
N LEU A 58 24.40 -18.46 21.91
CA LEU A 58 24.09 -17.11 22.35
C LEU A 58 23.86 -17.07 23.88
N ASN A 59 24.70 -16.36 24.62
CA ASN A 59 24.43 -16.03 26.02
C ASN A 59 23.48 -14.84 26.11
N LEU A 60 22.17 -15.10 26.11
CA LEU A 60 21.15 -14.06 26.03
C LEU A 60 21.25 -13.00 27.14
N LYS A 61 21.52 -13.40 28.39
CA LYS A 61 21.66 -12.46 29.52
C LYS A 61 22.85 -11.50 29.33
N GLU A 62 23.97 -12.02 28.84
CA GLU A 62 25.15 -11.21 28.53
C GLU A 62 24.88 -10.30 27.32
N THR A 63 24.28 -10.82 26.26
CA THR A 63 23.92 -10.07 25.05
C THR A 63 22.98 -8.90 25.39
N LEU A 64 21.93 -9.13 26.19
CA LEU A 64 21.01 -8.09 26.65
C LEU A 64 21.72 -7.00 27.45
N SER A 65 22.69 -7.38 28.30
CA SER A 65 23.50 -6.40 29.04
C SER A 65 24.41 -5.58 28.11
N ARG A 66 24.98 -6.21 27.07
CA ARG A 66 25.88 -5.57 26.11
C ARG A 66 25.16 -4.61 25.16
N LEU A 67 23.87 -4.85 24.84
CA LEU A 67 23.05 -3.92 24.05
C LEU A 67 22.97 -2.52 24.70
N LYS A 68 23.05 -2.43 26.04
CA LYS A 68 22.99 -1.18 26.81
C LYS A 68 24.38 -0.68 27.25
N HIS A 69 25.45 -1.27 26.75
CA HIS A 69 26.81 -0.94 27.18
C HIS A 69 27.24 0.43 26.64
N HIS A 70 28.07 1.17 27.38
CA HIS A 70 28.52 2.53 27.00
C HIS A 70 29.43 2.55 25.76
N SER A 71 30.19 1.48 25.52
CA SER A 71 31.05 1.36 24.35
C SER A 71 30.30 0.81 23.14
N PHE A 72 30.38 1.55 22.02
CA PHE A 72 29.69 1.24 20.78
C PHE A 72 30.07 -0.13 20.20
N LYS A 73 31.33 -0.57 20.37
CA LYS A 73 31.81 -1.87 19.89
C LYS A 73 31.06 -3.03 20.53
N PHE A 74 30.76 -2.93 21.83
CA PHE A 74 29.99 -3.97 22.52
C PHE A 74 28.52 -3.97 22.12
N ARG A 75 27.95 -2.79 21.84
CA ARG A 75 26.56 -2.68 21.34
C ARG A 75 26.42 -3.29 19.94
N THR A 76 27.32 -2.94 19.02
CA THR A 76 27.31 -3.50 17.65
C THR A 76 27.60 -5.00 17.62
N ASP A 77 28.54 -5.47 18.45
CA ASP A 77 28.82 -6.91 18.63
C ASP A 77 27.59 -7.65 19.16
N ALA A 78 26.91 -7.13 20.19
CA ALA A 78 25.69 -7.73 20.72
C ALA A 78 24.57 -7.82 19.66
N MET A 79 24.36 -6.76 18.88
CA MET A 79 23.41 -6.76 17.77
C MET A 79 23.76 -7.80 16.70
N ARG A 80 25.04 -7.95 16.37
CA ARG A 80 25.52 -8.98 15.43
C ARG A 80 25.27 -10.39 15.96
N ASN A 81 25.57 -10.64 17.24
CA ASN A 81 25.35 -11.93 17.89
C ASN A 81 23.85 -12.32 17.87
N VAL A 82 22.93 -11.37 18.09
CA VAL A 82 21.49 -11.62 17.94
C VAL A 82 21.15 -12.06 16.52
N ARG A 83 21.64 -11.35 15.48
CA ARG A 83 21.35 -11.72 14.08
C ARG A 83 21.93 -13.08 13.72
N GLU A 84 23.14 -13.39 14.17
CA GLU A 84 23.78 -14.68 13.91
C GLU A 84 22.98 -15.82 14.54
N SER A 85 22.50 -15.64 15.78
CA SER A 85 21.62 -16.60 16.46
C SER A 85 20.28 -16.82 15.75
N VAL A 86 19.71 -15.76 15.16
CA VAL A 86 18.48 -15.87 14.36
C VAL A 86 18.75 -16.64 13.06
N LYS A 87 19.84 -16.32 12.36
CA LYS A 87 20.23 -16.97 11.10
C LYS A 87 20.66 -18.43 11.26
N SER A 88 21.20 -18.81 12.41
CA SER A 88 21.58 -20.19 12.72
C SER A 88 20.39 -21.07 13.14
N GLY A 89 19.16 -20.53 13.16
CA GLY A 89 17.95 -21.27 13.55
C GLY A 89 17.81 -21.47 15.06
N GLN A 90 18.65 -20.84 15.88
CA GLN A 90 18.59 -20.94 17.35
C GLN A 90 17.66 -19.87 17.95
N ALA A 91 16.58 -19.46 17.27
CA ALA A 91 15.79 -18.29 17.65
C ALA A 91 14.74 -18.55 18.75
N ASP A 92 14.43 -19.81 19.07
CA ASP A 92 13.31 -20.17 19.96
C ASP A 92 13.41 -19.54 21.35
N HIS A 93 14.61 -19.47 21.90
CA HIS A 93 14.87 -18.88 23.21
C HIS A 93 14.75 -17.34 23.23
N LEU A 94 14.68 -16.68 22.07
CA LEU A 94 14.51 -15.23 21.96
C LEU A 94 13.06 -14.79 22.19
N ILE A 95 12.09 -15.66 21.91
CA ILE A 95 10.64 -15.35 21.97
C ILE A 95 10.24 -14.91 23.39
N GLY A 96 10.82 -15.52 24.43
CA GLY A 96 10.55 -15.16 25.83
C GLY A 96 11.11 -13.80 26.27
N HIS A 97 12.02 -13.21 25.49
CA HIS A 97 12.73 -11.96 25.84
C HIS A 97 12.54 -10.85 24.80
N LEU A 98 11.52 -10.95 23.94
CA LEU A 98 11.28 -10.01 22.85
C LEU A 98 11.16 -8.56 23.32
N ASN A 99 10.55 -8.29 24.48
CA ASN A 99 10.44 -6.93 24.99
C ASN A 99 11.81 -6.29 25.23
N GLU A 100 12.72 -6.99 25.94
CA GLU A 100 14.06 -6.48 26.24
C GLU A 100 14.94 -6.40 24.99
N LEU A 101 14.78 -7.35 24.07
CA LEU A 101 15.47 -7.36 22.77
C LEU A 101 15.02 -6.17 21.92
N PHE A 102 13.71 -5.98 21.73
CA PHE A 102 13.18 -4.85 20.95
C PHE A 102 13.56 -3.52 21.59
N GLN A 103 13.49 -3.39 22.92
CA GLN A 103 13.93 -2.17 23.60
C GLN A 103 15.43 -1.91 23.37
N GLY A 104 16.29 -2.91 23.56
CA GLY A 104 17.74 -2.76 23.41
C GLY A 104 18.18 -2.50 21.97
N ILE A 105 17.55 -3.18 21.00
CA ILE A 105 17.85 -2.99 19.58
C ILE A 105 17.31 -1.64 19.10
N ALA A 106 16.05 -1.32 19.38
CA ALA A 106 15.42 -0.07 18.92
C ALA A 106 16.03 1.18 19.59
N ALA A 107 16.54 1.09 20.82
CA ALA A 107 17.32 2.16 21.44
C ALA A 107 18.56 2.55 20.61
N GLY A 108 19.11 1.61 19.84
CA GLY A 108 20.19 1.87 18.91
C GLY A 108 19.85 2.89 17.82
N ALA A 109 18.57 3.17 17.56
CA ALA A 109 18.14 4.22 16.63
C ALA A 109 18.53 5.64 17.10
N LEU A 110 18.65 5.83 18.42
CA LEU A 110 19.00 7.11 19.06
C LEU A 110 20.50 7.24 19.34
N ASP A 111 21.31 6.27 18.91
CA ASP A 111 22.73 6.27 19.18
C ASP A 111 23.45 7.41 18.45
N MET A 112 24.46 8.01 19.08
CA MET A 112 25.28 9.05 18.48
C MET A 112 26.10 8.52 17.31
N GLU A 113 26.54 7.27 17.40
CA GLU A 113 27.37 6.62 16.39
C GLU A 113 26.52 6.08 15.23
N HIS A 114 26.78 6.56 14.02
CA HIS A 114 26.09 6.09 12.80
C HIS A 114 26.22 4.56 12.61
N SER A 115 27.38 3.99 12.97
CA SER A 115 27.60 2.55 12.89
C SER A 115 26.64 1.74 13.77
N VAL A 116 26.29 2.24 14.97
CA VAL A 116 25.35 1.55 15.86
C VAL A 116 23.92 1.65 15.32
N ARG A 117 23.52 2.82 14.80
CA ARG A 117 22.21 3.01 14.17
C ARG A 117 21.99 2.04 13.00
N GLN A 118 22.99 1.93 12.11
CA GLN A 118 22.96 0.99 10.99
C GLN A 118 22.84 -0.48 11.45
N GLU A 119 23.59 -0.86 12.48
CA GLU A 119 23.53 -2.23 13.02
C GLU A 119 22.21 -2.51 13.75
N SER A 120 21.60 -1.50 14.38
CA SER A 120 20.26 -1.58 14.96
C SER A 120 19.21 -1.92 13.90
N PHE A 121 19.17 -1.17 12.80
CA PHE A 121 18.16 -1.38 11.74
C PHE A 121 18.32 -2.72 11.03
N LYS A 122 19.55 -3.14 10.74
CA LYS A 122 19.83 -4.47 10.19
C LYS A 122 19.40 -5.59 11.12
N THR A 123 19.54 -5.39 12.43
CA THR A 123 19.14 -6.39 13.43
C THR A 123 17.63 -6.47 13.53
N LEU A 124 16.97 -5.32 13.51
CA LEU A 124 15.52 -5.24 13.48
C LEU A 124 14.95 -5.91 12.22
N ASP A 125 15.57 -5.69 11.06
CA ASP A 125 15.17 -6.30 9.78
C ASP A 125 15.19 -7.83 9.83
N VAL A 126 16.32 -8.41 10.27
CA VAL A 126 16.49 -9.87 10.40
C VAL A 126 15.57 -10.45 11.45
N LEU A 127 15.36 -9.75 12.57
CA LEU A 127 14.51 -10.24 13.65
C LEU A 127 13.02 -10.24 13.23
N LEU A 128 12.56 -9.17 12.59
CA LEU A 128 11.18 -9.07 12.12
C LEU A 128 10.88 -9.97 10.91
N GLU A 129 11.89 -10.34 10.12
CA GLU A 129 11.76 -11.33 9.05
C GLU A 129 11.37 -12.72 9.56
N VAL A 130 11.91 -13.13 10.71
CA VAL A 130 11.71 -14.47 11.26
C VAL A 130 10.49 -14.55 12.17
N LEU A 131 10.08 -13.44 12.79
CA LEU A 131 8.96 -13.43 13.72
C LEU A 131 7.60 -13.34 13.02
N HIS A 132 6.65 -14.19 13.43
CA HIS A 132 5.27 -14.08 12.99
C HIS A 132 4.66 -12.73 13.44
N PRO A 133 3.85 -12.04 12.63
CA PRO A 133 3.34 -10.72 12.99
C PRO A 133 2.56 -10.64 14.30
N GLN A 134 1.90 -11.73 14.70
CA GLN A 134 1.20 -11.83 15.98
C GLN A 134 2.14 -11.76 17.19
N ALA A 135 3.40 -12.19 17.05
CA ALA A 135 4.41 -12.08 18.10
C ALA A 135 4.98 -10.66 18.20
N VAL A 136 5.00 -9.91 17.10
CA VAL A 136 5.49 -8.52 17.04
C VAL A 136 4.45 -7.53 17.57
N ALA A 137 3.17 -7.79 17.29
CA ALA A 137 2.07 -6.87 17.58
C ALA A 137 2.06 -6.33 19.02
N PRO A 138 2.24 -7.14 20.09
CA PRO A 138 2.27 -6.66 21.48
C PRO A 138 3.36 -5.60 21.73
N PHE A 139 4.54 -5.78 21.13
CA PHE A 139 5.73 -4.96 21.39
C PHE A 139 5.92 -3.81 20.39
N PHE A 140 5.06 -3.71 19.38
CA PHE A 140 5.17 -2.70 18.33
C PHE A 140 5.22 -1.27 18.87
N HIS A 141 4.51 -1.00 19.97
CA HIS A 141 4.52 0.30 20.65
C HIS A 141 5.94 0.71 21.10
N VAL A 142 6.79 -0.23 21.53
CA VAL A 142 8.19 0.03 21.93
C VAL A 142 8.99 0.51 20.73
N ILE A 143 8.92 -0.24 19.63
CA ILE A 143 9.63 0.06 18.39
C ILE A 143 9.16 1.42 17.83
N SER A 144 7.84 1.64 17.82
CA SER A 144 7.24 2.89 17.35
C SER A 144 7.68 4.09 18.20
N THR A 145 7.85 3.93 19.51
CA THR A 145 8.27 4.99 20.41
C THR A 145 9.70 5.42 20.13
N TYR A 146 10.62 4.47 19.97
CA TYR A 146 11.99 4.79 19.57
C TYR A 146 12.08 5.44 18.19
N LEU A 147 11.28 4.99 17.23
CA LEU A 147 11.17 5.64 15.93
C LEU A 147 10.69 7.09 16.09
N LYS A 148 9.62 7.33 16.86
CA LYS A 148 9.10 8.68 17.13
C LYS A 148 10.19 9.57 17.71
N CYS A 149 10.90 9.10 18.75
CA CYS A 149 12.00 9.84 19.37
C CYS A 149 13.14 10.14 18.37
N ALA A 150 13.43 9.22 17.45
CA ALA A 150 14.47 9.41 16.44
C ALA A 150 14.06 10.45 15.38
N MET A 151 12.81 10.40 14.93
CA MET A 151 12.25 11.37 13.96
C MET A 151 12.22 12.80 14.51
N THR A 152 11.97 12.97 15.81
CA THR A 152 11.94 14.29 16.47
C THR A 152 13.25 14.63 17.19
N HIS A 153 14.33 13.89 16.93
CA HIS A 153 15.58 14.04 17.67
C HIS A 153 16.28 15.37 17.38
N ILE A 154 16.95 15.98 18.36
CA ILE A 154 17.63 17.28 18.15
C ILE A 154 18.78 17.23 17.12
N HIS A 155 19.34 16.03 16.88
CA HIS A 155 20.42 15.81 15.90
C HIS A 155 19.87 15.40 14.54
N PRO A 156 20.08 16.20 13.48
CA PRO A 156 19.53 15.91 12.16
C PRO A 156 20.00 14.59 11.55
N THR A 157 21.22 14.13 11.86
CA THR A 157 21.74 12.84 11.37
C THR A 157 20.99 11.64 11.94
N ILE A 158 20.46 11.78 13.17
CA ILE A 158 19.60 10.76 13.78
C ILE A 158 18.20 10.80 13.15
N GLN A 159 17.67 12.00 12.89
CA GLN A 159 16.41 12.14 12.14
C GLN A 159 16.51 11.51 10.74
N GLU A 160 17.64 11.70 10.04
CA GLU A 160 17.92 11.08 8.74
C GLU A 160 17.95 9.56 8.81
N ASP A 161 18.73 9.00 9.71
CA ASP A 161 18.82 7.56 9.86
C ASP A 161 17.50 6.93 10.36
N SER A 162 16.64 7.68 11.06
CA SER A 162 15.32 7.19 11.50
C SER A 162 14.42 6.75 10.33
N LEU A 163 14.60 7.34 9.14
CA LEU A 163 13.86 6.94 7.95
C LEU A 163 14.23 5.51 7.51
N LEU A 164 15.45 5.06 7.77
CA LEU A 164 15.88 3.69 7.47
C LEU A 164 15.24 2.68 8.42
N MET A 165 15.05 3.05 9.69
CA MET A 165 14.28 2.24 10.64
C MET A 165 12.85 2.07 10.14
N LEU A 166 12.24 3.15 9.65
CA LEU A 166 10.90 3.08 9.09
C LEU A 166 10.84 2.21 7.83
N ASP A 167 11.81 2.33 6.91
CA ASP A 167 11.88 1.48 5.71
C ASP A 167 11.88 -0.02 6.11
N VAL A 168 12.57 -0.40 7.19
CA VAL A 168 12.53 -1.76 7.75
C VAL A 168 11.12 -2.12 8.25
N LEU A 169 10.45 -1.24 8.99
CA LEU A 169 9.10 -1.51 9.49
C LEU A 169 8.10 -1.66 8.34
N MET A 170 8.19 -0.82 7.33
CA MET A 170 7.32 -0.89 6.15
C MET A 170 7.51 -2.17 5.35
N LEU A 171 8.73 -2.70 5.33
CA LEU A 171 9.05 -3.95 4.65
C LEU A 171 8.60 -5.19 5.44
N ARG A 172 8.77 -5.20 6.76
CA ARG A 172 8.63 -6.40 7.59
C ARG A 172 7.32 -6.49 8.38
N VAL A 173 6.68 -5.37 8.67
CA VAL A 173 5.47 -5.32 9.51
C VAL A 173 4.22 -5.27 8.63
N PRO A 174 3.13 -6.01 8.97
CA PRO A 174 1.90 -5.90 8.20
C PRO A 174 1.35 -4.47 8.15
N PRO A 175 0.84 -4.04 6.98
CA PRO A 175 0.10 -2.80 6.77
C PRO A 175 -0.87 -2.41 7.89
N SER A 176 -1.66 -3.38 8.36
CA SER A 176 -2.69 -3.16 9.38
C SER A 176 -2.11 -2.71 10.72
N LEU A 177 -0.94 -3.23 11.11
CA LEU A 177 -0.31 -2.89 12.38
C LEU A 177 0.29 -1.48 12.36
N LEU A 178 0.85 -1.07 11.22
CA LEU A 178 1.29 0.32 10.98
C LEU A 178 0.08 1.28 10.95
N ALA A 179 -1.01 0.85 10.30
CA ALA A 179 -2.22 1.63 10.07
C ALA A 179 -3.01 1.95 11.33
N GLN A 180 -3.33 0.94 12.13
CA GLN A 180 -4.32 1.05 13.19
C GLN A 180 -3.81 1.78 14.43
N ARG A 181 -2.49 1.84 14.64
CA ARG A 181 -1.91 2.16 15.96
C ARG A 181 -0.85 3.27 15.98
N SER A 182 -0.27 3.65 14.83
CA SER A 182 0.80 4.66 14.81
C SER A 182 0.74 5.63 13.63
N ALA A 183 -0.14 5.41 12.65
CA ALA A 183 -0.25 6.27 11.48
C ALA A 183 -0.44 7.74 11.86
N SER A 184 -1.27 8.04 12.86
CA SER A 184 -1.56 9.42 13.26
C SER A 184 -0.34 10.20 13.76
N THR A 185 0.41 9.60 14.69
CA THR A 185 1.61 10.19 15.26
C THR A 185 2.76 10.17 14.27
N ILE A 186 2.89 9.10 13.48
CA ILE A 186 3.93 8.99 12.45
C ILE A 186 3.70 10.06 11.39
N VAL A 187 2.46 10.27 10.91
CA VAL A 187 2.10 11.35 9.98
C VAL A 187 2.43 12.71 10.60
N GLY A 188 2.06 12.96 11.86
CA GLY A 188 2.43 14.19 12.56
C GLY A 188 3.95 14.45 12.55
N ASN A 189 4.74 13.44 12.93
CA ASN A 189 6.20 13.51 12.92
C ASN A 189 6.78 13.75 11.51
N PHE A 190 6.19 13.14 10.48
CA PHE A 190 6.56 13.37 9.09
C PHE A 190 6.38 14.82 8.68
N ILE A 191 5.24 15.41 9.07
CA ILE A 191 4.97 16.82 8.77
C ILE A 191 5.94 17.71 9.55
N ASP A 192 6.27 17.39 10.81
CA ASP A 192 7.26 18.12 11.60
C ASP A 192 8.67 18.03 11.02
N MET A 193 9.05 16.89 10.41
CA MET A 193 10.35 16.72 9.75
C MET A 193 10.51 17.59 8.50
N ILE A 194 9.44 18.07 7.87
CA ILE A 194 9.51 18.89 6.64
C ILE A 194 9.01 20.33 6.84
N SER A 195 8.45 20.65 8.00
CA SER A 195 7.82 21.94 8.27
C SER A 195 8.18 22.51 9.64
N ARG A 196 7.97 23.82 9.80
CA ARG A 196 7.99 24.50 11.09
C ARG A 196 6.61 25.07 11.36
N SER A 197 6.15 24.95 12.61
CA SER A 197 4.97 25.66 13.08
C SER A 197 5.29 27.16 13.15
N ARG A 198 4.43 28.01 12.58
CA ARG A 198 4.48 29.46 12.79
C ARG A 198 3.55 29.80 13.94
N HIS A 199 4.04 30.55 14.92
CA HIS A 199 3.26 30.94 16.10
C HIS A 199 2.32 32.14 15.85
N ASP A 200 2.32 32.71 14.65
CA ASP A 200 1.46 33.85 14.29
C ASP A 200 0.26 33.41 13.42
N ASN A 201 -0.94 33.51 14.01
CA ASN A 201 -2.31 33.38 13.47
C ASN A 201 -3.07 32.05 13.68
N GLU A 202 -4.35 32.21 14.02
CA GLU A 202 -5.40 31.23 14.40
C GLU A 202 -5.74 30.14 13.36
N LYS A 203 -4.92 29.91 12.34
CA LYS A 203 -5.06 28.80 11.40
C LYS A 203 -3.71 28.13 11.23
N SER A 204 -3.68 26.80 11.34
CA SER A 204 -2.50 25.91 11.25
C SER A 204 -1.68 26.12 9.95
N ASN A 205 -0.99 27.24 9.82
CA ASN A 205 -0.14 27.56 8.68
C ASN A 205 1.28 27.12 8.99
N ARG A 206 1.52 25.82 8.84
CA ARG A 206 2.87 25.24 8.81
C ARG A 206 3.59 25.76 7.56
N SER A 207 4.86 26.12 7.67
CA SER A 207 5.69 26.50 6.52
C SER A 207 6.84 25.53 6.36
N LEU A 208 7.29 25.31 5.12
CA LEU A 208 8.44 24.44 4.86
C LEU A 208 9.67 24.86 5.66
N THR A 209 10.34 23.86 6.24
CA THR A 209 11.65 24.09 6.85
C THR A 209 12.66 24.40 5.76
N MET A 210 13.35 25.53 5.88
CA MET A 210 14.49 25.87 5.02
C MET A 210 15.77 25.29 5.63
N ASN A 211 16.66 24.74 4.79
CA ASN A 211 17.97 24.15 5.16
C ASN A 211 17.89 22.82 5.95
N LEU A 212 17.23 21.78 5.40
CA LEU A 212 17.25 20.43 5.98
C LEU A 212 18.40 19.54 5.47
N GLY A 213 18.97 19.88 4.33
CA GLY A 213 20.07 19.13 3.74
C GLY A 213 21.36 19.31 4.54
N HIS A 214 21.75 18.31 5.33
CA HIS A 214 23.06 18.29 5.98
C HIS A 214 24.05 17.48 5.13
N GLY A 215 25.22 18.06 4.82
CA GLY A 215 26.26 17.39 4.03
C GLY A 215 26.03 17.45 2.51
N LYS A 216 25.93 16.29 1.85
CA LYS A 216 25.92 16.17 0.37
C LYS A 216 24.53 16.27 -0.29
N GLN A 217 23.46 16.36 0.49
CA GLN A 217 22.08 16.29 -0.01
C GLN A 217 21.39 17.66 0.04
N THR A 218 20.60 17.99 -0.99
CA THR A 218 19.81 19.24 -1.03
C THR A 218 18.55 19.13 -0.17
N THR A 219 18.05 20.27 0.32
CA THR A 219 16.78 20.36 1.05
C THR A 219 15.59 19.77 0.27
N VAL A 220 15.60 19.92 -1.05
CA VAL A 220 14.61 19.32 -1.97
C VAL A 220 14.69 17.80 -1.91
N LYS A 221 15.88 17.22 -2.17
CA LYS A 221 16.07 15.76 -2.14
C LYS A 221 15.68 15.17 -0.79
N TRP A 222 16.01 15.84 0.31
CA TRP A 222 15.63 15.40 1.65
C TRP A 222 14.10 15.34 1.81
N ARG A 223 13.39 16.43 1.49
CA ARG A 223 11.93 16.45 1.59
C ARG A 223 11.27 15.42 0.68
N THR A 224 11.75 15.26 -0.55
CA THR A 224 11.25 14.21 -1.45
C THR A 224 11.42 12.81 -0.84
N LYS A 225 12.56 12.53 -0.19
CA LYS A 225 12.77 11.25 0.54
C LYS A 225 11.77 11.06 1.66
N VAL A 226 11.51 12.10 2.47
CA VAL A 226 10.60 12.04 3.61
C VAL A 226 9.15 11.84 3.12
N LEU A 227 8.71 12.66 2.17
CA LEU A 227 7.38 12.57 1.57
C LEU A 227 7.14 11.24 0.84
N LEU A 228 8.16 10.62 0.24
CA LEU A 228 8.03 9.30 -0.39
C LEU A 228 7.65 8.21 0.62
N ARG A 229 8.25 8.18 1.83
CA ARG A 229 7.84 7.21 2.86
C ARG A 229 6.42 7.48 3.34
N LEU A 230 6.07 8.75 3.51
CA LEU A 230 4.70 9.14 3.85
C LEU A 230 3.71 8.64 2.78
N GLN A 231 4.05 8.81 1.50
CA GLN A 231 3.27 8.33 0.36
C GLN A 231 3.09 6.80 0.40
N GLN A 232 4.15 6.07 0.70
CA GLN A 232 4.07 4.61 0.81
C GLN A 232 3.18 4.19 1.99
N ILE A 233 3.29 4.85 3.15
CA ILE A 233 2.42 4.59 4.31
C ILE A 233 0.97 4.83 3.92
N LEU A 234 0.63 6.01 3.39
CA LEU A 234 -0.76 6.34 3.01
C LEU A 234 -1.32 5.39 1.95
N ALA A 235 -0.51 4.98 0.95
CA ALA A 235 -0.90 3.92 0.00
C ALA A 235 -1.26 2.62 0.72
N THR A 236 -0.42 2.20 1.65
CA THR A 236 -0.62 1.00 2.45
C THR A 236 -1.91 1.10 3.29
N LEU A 237 -2.22 2.28 3.85
CA LEU A 237 -3.49 2.53 4.55
C LEU A 237 -4.69 2.38 3.63
N ALA A 238 -4.66 3.07 2.48
CA ALA A 238 -5.76 3.10 1.52
C ALA A 238 -6.05 1.72 0.88
N GLN A 239 -5.01 0.89 0.72
CA GLN A 239 -5.18 -0.48 0.24
C GLN A 239 -5.77 -1.41 1.31
N HIS A 240 -5.42 -1.19 2.58
CA HIS A 240 -5.93 -2.00 3.68
C HIS A 240 -7.42 -1.79 3.87
N SER A 241 -7.88 -0.53 3.95
CA SER A 241 -9.30 -0.17 4.04
C SER A 241 -10.13 -0.75 2.89
N ALA A 242 -9.60 -0.71 1.66
CA ALA A 242 -10.26 -1.29 0.49
C ALA A 242 -10.40 -2.82 0.58
N LYS A 243 -9.38 -3.52 1.12
CA LYS A 243 -9.42 -4.97 1.31
C LYS A 243 -10.41 -5.37 2.41
N THR A 244 -10.44 -4.68 3.55
CA THR A 244 -11.43 -4.93 4.61
C THR A 244 -12.86 -4.64 4.16
N ALA A 245 -13.07 -3.61 3.33
CA ALA A 245 -14.37 -3.34 2.71
C ALA A 245 -14.76 -4.38 1.64
N SER A 246 -13.77 -4.99 0.96
CA SER A 246 -13.95 -6.03 -0.07
C SER A 246 -14.15 -7.44 0.50
N THR A 247 -13.71 -7.71 1.74
CA THR A 247 -14.20 -8.85 2.55
C THR A 247 -15.67 -8.63 2.97
N LYS A 248 -16.53 -8.38 1.99
CA LYS A 248 -17.92 -8.81 2.08
C LYS A 248 -17.88 -10.33 2.22
N TYR A 249 -18.65 -10.83 3.18
CA TYR A 249 -18.78 -12.25 3.48
C TYR A 249 -18.84 -13.08 2.20
N PRO A 250 -18.22 -14.27 2.16
CA PRO A 250 -18.26 -15.12 0.98
C PRO A 250 -19.72 -15.24 0.54
N VAL A 251 -20.02 -14.73 -0.66
CA VAL A 251 -21.34 -14.83 -1.26
C VAL A 251 -21.49 -16.31 -1.62
N HIS A 252 -22.12 -17.07 -0.73
CA HIS A 252 -22.48 -18.45 -1.04
C HIS A 252 -23.71 -18.44 -1.93
N VAL A 253 -23.56 -18.96 -3.14
CA VAL A 253 -24.69 -19.26 -4.02
C VAL A 253 -25.47 -20.39 -3.36
N VAL A 254 -26.70 -20.11 -2.94
CA VAL A 254 -27.59 -21.13 -2.39
C VAL A 254 -28.56 -21.54 -3.47
N HIS A 255 -28.56 -22.84 -3.82
CA HIS A 255 -29.49 -23.38 -4.80
C HIS A 255 -30.86 -23.59 -4.15
N PHE A 256 -31.89 -23.03 -4.77
CA PHE A 256 -33.28 -23.27 -4.41
C PHE A 256 -33.71 -24.63 -4.96
N ASP A 257 -34.07 -25.56 -4.07
CA ASP A 257 -34.70 -26.83 -4.45
C ASP A 257 -36.20 -26.74 -4.19
N GLU A 258 -37.02 -26.87 -5.24
CA GLU A 258 -38.49 -26.78 -5.15
C GLU A 258 -39.09 -27.98 -4.39
N ASN A 259 -38.39 -29.11 -4.36
CA ASN A 259 -38.87 -30.36 -3.77
C ASN A 259 -38.45 -30.55 -2.30
N ARG A 260 -37.73 -29.59 -1.71
CA ARG A 260 -37.22 -29.68 -0.34
C ARG A 260 -37.33 -28.34 0.39
N ALA A 261 -37.50 -28.41 1.71
CA ALA A 261 -37.45 -27.21 2.54
C ALA A 261 -36.03 -26.62 2.52
N ASN A 262 -35.89 -25.39 2.04
CA ASN A 262 -34.62 -24.68 1.96
C ASN A 262 -34.37 -23.89 3.26
N TYR A 263 -33.24 -24.11 3.92
CA TYR A 263 -32.87 -23.41 5.16
C TYR A 263 -31.69 -22.47 4.89
N TYR A 264 -31.91 -21.17 5.10
CA TYR A 264 -30.90 -20.12 4.90
C TYR A 264 -30.43 -19.58 6.27
N GLY A 265 -29.12 -19.59 6.52
CA GLY A 265 -28.56 -19.07 7.76
C GLY A 265 -28.66 -17.54 7.83
N LEU A 266 -29.41 -17.01 8.81
CA LEU A 266 -29.52 -15.57 9.12
C LEU A 266 -28.39 -15.04 10.03
N LEU A 267 -27.37 -15.86 10.32
CA LEU A 267 -26.33 -15.50 11.27
C LEU A 267 -25.43 -14.41 10.69
N SER A 268 -25.61 -13.18 11.19
CA SER A 268 -24.58 -12.15 11.14
C SER A 268 -23.33 -12.72 11.83
N PRO A 269 -22.18 -12.78 11.16
CA PRO A 269 -20.98 -13.30 11.78
C PRO A 269 -20.62 -12.44 12.98
N TYR A 270 -20.14 -13.10 14.04
CA TYR A 270 -19.75 -12.49 15.29
C TYR A 270 -18.94 -11.21 15.04
N ALA A 271 -19.43 -10.08 15.57
CA ALA A 271 -18.65 -8.87 15.63
C ALA A 271 -17.29 -9.22 16.25
N GLN A 272 -16.20 -8.89 15.55
CA GLN A 272 -14.85 -9.05 16.08
C GLN A 272 -14.79 -8.50 17.50
N ASP A 273 -14.23 -9.27 18.42
CA ASP A 273 -14.00 -8.83 19.79
C ASP A 273 -13.14 -7.55 19.76
N THR A 274 -13.76 -6.41 20.05
CA THR A 274 -13.13 -5.08 19.98
C THR A 274 -12.40 -4.71 21.27
N ARG A 275 -12.27 -5.63 22.23
CA ARG A 275 -11.51 -5.43 23.46
C ARG A 275 -10.02 -5.36 23.15
N ASP A 276 -9.57 -4.14 22.90
CA ASP A 276 -8.18 -3.82 22.59
C ASP A 276 -7.37 -3.77 23.91
N LEU A 277 -6.32 -4.60 24.01
CA LEU A 277 -5.37 -4.59 25.15
C LEU A 277 -4.77 -3.19 25.40
N TYR A 278 -4.81 -2.31 24.40
CA TYR A 278 -4.28 -0.94 24.45
C TYR A 278 -5.28 0.08 25.01
N ALA A 279 -6.58 -0.23 25.02
CA ALA A 279 -7.57 0.55 25.79
C ALA A 279 -7.26 0.46 27.30
N ILE A 280 -6.71 -0.68 27.75
CA ILE A 280 -6.20 -0.87 29.11
C ILE A 280 -4.96 0.01 29.37
N LEU A 281 -4.15 0.27 28.34
CA LEU A 281 -2.95 1.13 28.40
C LEU A 281 -3.23 2.62 28.14
N HIS A 282 -4.51 3.02 27.98
CA HIS A 282 -4.95 4.40 27.72
C HIS A 282 -4.38 5.02 26.43
N GLU A 283 -4.07 4.22 25.41
CA GLU A 283 -3.79 4.77 24.08
C GLU A 283 -5.13 5.08 23.37
N PRO A 284 -5.33 6.31 22.86
CA PRO A 284 -6.60 6.70 22.26
C PRO A 284 -6.82 5.96 20.94
N LYS A 285 -7.89 5.16 20.89
CA LYS A 285 -8.43 4.59 19.65
C LYS A 285 -8.90 5.76 18.77
N LEU A 286 -8.35 5.89 17.56
CA LEU A 286 -8.76 6.89 16.57
C LEU A 286 -10.26 6.76 16.30
N SER A 287 -11.10 7.59 16.93
CA SER A 287 -12.56 7.54 16.83
C SER A 287 -13.18 8.87 16.38
N ALA A 288 -12.39 9.74 15.76
CA ALA A 288 -12.87 10.91 15.02
C ALA A 288 -12.15 10.97 13.65
N GLU A 289 -12.19 9.85 12.92
CA GLU A 289 -11.42 9.64 11.68
C GLU A 289 -11.60 10.78 10.66
N GLY A 290 -12.80 11.35 10.55
CA GLY A 290 -13.09 12.47 9.64
C GLY A 290 -12.39 13.78 10.03
N ALA A 291 -12.49 14.21 11.29
CA ALA A 291 -11.86 15.44 11.78
C ALA A 291 -10.32 15.33 11.74
N GLN A 292 -9.80 14.13 11.98
CA GLN A 292 -8.38 13.87 11.94
C GLN A 292 -7.82 13.82 10.52
N LEU A 293 -8.53 13.18 9.58
CA LEU A 293 -8.18 13.21 8.16
C LEU A 293 -8.19 14.65 7.64
N GLN A 294 -9.21 15.43 7.98
CA GLN A 294 -9.28 16.85 7.65
C GLN A 294 -8.06 17.60 8.17
N THR A 295 -7.69 17.40 9.44
CA THR A 295 -6.51 18.03 10.06
C THR A 295 -5.22 17.70 9.29
N TYR A 296 -5.05 16.45 8.84
CA TYR A 296 -3.91 16.07 8.02
C TYR A 296 -3.91 16.72 6.65
N VAL A 297 -5.06 16.78 5.99
CA VAL A 297 -5.20 17.44 4.68
C VAL A 297 -4.92 18.94 4.82
N GLU A 298 -5.44 19.59 5.86
CA GLU A 298 -5.20 20.99 6.21
C GLU A 298 -3.71 21.30 6.40
N GLN A 299 -2.98 20.40 7.07
CA GLN A 299 -1.55 20.57 7.32
C GLN A 299 -0.68 20.22 6.11
N LEU A 300 -1.03 19.16 5.38
CA LEU A 300 -0.18 18.60 4.33
C LEU A 300 -0.36 19.32 2.99
N MET A 301 -1.58 19.67 2.59
CA MET A 301 -1.84 20.29 1.29
C MET A 301 -1.05 21.57 1.03
N PRO A 302 -0.96 22.54 1.96
CA PRO A 302 -0.11 23.72 1.80
C PRO A 302 1.36 23.36 1.59
N LEU A 303 1.88 22.41 2.37
CA LEU A 303 3.28 21.97 2.28
C LEU A 303 3.59 21.25 0.97
N LEU A 304 2.63 20.51 0.41
CA LEU A 304 2.75 19.89 -0.91
C LEU A 304 2.78 20.95 -2.02
N HIS A 305 1.92 21.97 -1.93
CA HIS A 305 1.96 23.10 -2.85
C HIS A 305 3.30 23.85 -2.75
N ASP A 306 3.75 24.18 -1.55
CA ASP A 306 5.00 24.91 -1.35
C ASP A 306 6.21 24.07 -1.81
N SER A 307 6.18 22.75 -1.57
CA SER A 307 7.25 21.84 -2.00
C SER A 307 7.36 21.78 -3.51
N TRP A 308 6.21 21.83 -4.20
CA TRP A 308 6.19 21.96 -5.65
C TRP A 308 6.66 23.34 -6.10
N LEU A 309 6.13 24.42 -5.51
CA LEU A 309 6.45 25.80 -5.90
C LEU A 309 7.94 26.13 -5.80
N GLU A 310 8.67 25.52 -4.86
CA GLU A 310 10.12 25.70 -4.69
C GLU A 310 10.94 25.15 -5.86
N VAL A 311 10.48 24.06 -6.49
CA VAL A 311 11.19 23.39 -7.59
C VAL A 311 10.54 23.58 -8.95
N ARG A 312 9.32 24.13 -8.97
CA ARG A 312 8.53 24.36 -10.16
C ARG A 312 9.26 25.34 -11.07
N PRO A 313 9.37 25.06 -12.38
CA PRO A 313 9.97 26.00 -13.31
C PRO A 313 9.22 27.35 -13.40
N GLN A 314 9.98 28.43 -13.59
CA GLN A 314 9.43 29.79 -13.69
C GLN A 314 8.93 30.15 -15.09
N GLN A 315 9.52 29.56 -16.14
CA GLN A 315 9.14 29.78 -17.54
C GLN A 315 7.97 28.86 -17.97
N GLN A 316 7.34 29.12 -19.12
CA GLN A 316 6.38 28.22 -19.75
C GLN A 316 7.10 26.98 -20.32
N GLN A 317 6.56 25.79 -20.05
CA GLN A 317 7.10 24.46 -20.40
C GLN A 317 8.62 24.21 -20.26
N PRO A 318 9.27 24.39 -19.09
CA PRO A 318 10.69 24.11 -18.95
C PRO A 318 10.89 22.66 -18.52
N LEU A 319 11.87 22.00 -19.13
CA LEU A 319 12.28 20.65 -18.75
C LEU A 319 12.64 20.61 -17.25
N LEU A 320 12.10 19.63 -16.54
CA LEU A 320 12.31 19.43 -15.11
C LEU A 320 13.71 18.84 -14.86
N PRO A 321 14.49 19.41 -13.91
CA PRO A 321 15.61 18.69 -13.32
C PRO A 321 15.15 17.36 -12.70
N PRO A 322 16.02 16.33 -12.62
CA PRO A 322 15.66 15.04 -12.00
C PRO A 322 15.08 15.17 -10.58
N ASP A 323 15.62 16.08 -9.78
CA ASP A 323 15.13 16.35 -8.42
C ASP A 323 13.71 16.95 -8.41
N ALA A 324 13.41 17.81 -9.40
CA ALA A 324 12.09 18.43 -9.55
C ALA A 324 11.06 17.42 -10.07
N SER A 325 11.45 16.55 -10.99
CA SER A 325 10.60 15.44 -11.49
C SER A 325 10.23 14.47 -10.36
N ALA A 326 11.22 14.07 -9.55
CA ALA A 326 11.00 13.22 -8.39
C ALA A 326 10.11 13.90 -7.32
N SER A 327 10.32 15.20 -7.08
CA SER A 327 9.45 15.99 -6.20
C SER A 327 8.00 16.02 -6.72
N LEU A 328 7.81 16.30 -8.02
CA LEU A 328 6.50 16.29 -8.65
C LEU A 328 5.80 14.94 -8.48
N TYR A 329 6.51 13.84 -8.75
CA TYR A 329 5.99 12.48 -8.60
C TYR A 329 5.44 12.21 -7.20
N VAL A 330 6.22 12.55 -6.17
CA VAL A 330 5.80 12.33 -4.79
C VAL A 330 4.62 13.25 -4.43
N VAL A 331 4.65 14.51 -4.83
CA VAL A 331 3.60 15.49 -4.54
C VAL A 331 2.26 15.06 -5.14
N VAL A 332 2.20 14.75 -6.44
CA VAL A 332 0.93 14.39 -7.09
C VAL A 332 0.40 13.07 -6.56
N ASN A 333 1.26 12.08 -6.30
CA ASN A 333 0.81 10.81 -5.71
C ASN A 333 0.25 10.98 -4.30
N LEU A 334 0.85 11.84 -3.46
CA LEU A 334 0.30 12.17 -2.15
C LEU A 334 -1.07 12.84 -2.27
N ILE A 335 -1.24 13.81 -3.18
CA ILE A 335 -2.54 14.45 -3.41
C ILE A 335 -3.59 13.42 -3.84
N SER A 336 -3.27 12.53 -4.80
CA SER A 336 -4.17 11.45 -5.24
C SER A 336 -4.52 10.48 -4.11
N GLN A 337 -3.59 10.17 -3.21
CA GLN A 337 -3.84 9.31 -2.05
C GLN A 337 -4.73 9.98 -1.01
N LEU A 338 -4.53 11.28 -0.75
CA LEU A 338 -5.43 12.04 0.13
C LEU A 338 -6.87 12.01 -0.42
N TRP A 339 -7.04 12.21 -1.73
CA TRP A 339 -8.33 12.05 -2.39
C TRP A 339 -8.91 10.64 -2.23
N THR A 340 -8.09 9.61 -2.37
CA THR A 340 -8.52 8.22 -2.18
C THR A 340 -9.01 7.99 -0.74
N LEU A 341 -8.28 8.47 0.26
CA LEU A 341 -8.66 8.36 1.67
C LEU A 341 -9.95 9.14 1.98
N ILE A 342 -10.10 10.35 1.42
CA ILE A 342 -11.32 11.15 1.54
C ILE A 342 -12.50 10.38 0.95
N ASN A 343 -12.39 9.89 -0.29
CA ASN A 343 -13.47 9.16 -0.95
C ASN A 343 -13.86 7.88 -0.20
N GLN A 344 -12.89 7.17 0.39
CA GLN A 344 -13.16 6.00 1.21
C GLN A 344 -13.89 6.36 2.52
N HIS A 345 -13.46 7.43 3.19
CA HIS A 345 -14.13 7.93 4.39
C HIS A 345 -15.56 8.39 4.09
N GLU A 346 -15.74 9.14 3.01
CA GLU A 346 -17.03 9.65 2.55
C GLU A 346 -17.98 8.51 2.14
N ALA A 347 -17.48 7.49 1.45
CA ALA A 347 -18.27 6.30 1.13
C ALA A 347 -18.68 5.50 2.39
N ALA A 348 -17.80 5.40 3.39
CA ALA A 348 -18.10 4.69 4.64
C ALA A 348 -19.12 5.43 5.53
N ASN A 349 -19.10 6.77 5.49
CA ASN A 349 -19.96 7.62 6.34
C ASN A 349 -21.15 8.23 5.57
N SER A 350 -21.26 7.98 4.26
CA SER A 350 -22.28 8.55 3.38
C SER A 350 -22.32 10.09 3.41
N THR A 351 -21.14 10.73 3.37
CA THR A 351 -20.98 12.19 3.36
C THR A 351 -20.19 12.67 2.14
N ASN A 352 -20.15 13.99 1.89
CA ASN A 352 -19.31 14.62 0.85
C ASN A 352 -18.63 15.92 1.34
N GLU A 353 -18.56 16.10 2.66
CA GLU A 353 -18.15 17.36 3.28
C GLU A 353 -16.66 17.65 3.08
N LEU A 354 -15.80 16.64 3.18
CA LEU A 354 -14.34 16.79 3.09
C LEU A 354 -13.91 17.07 1.65
N SER A 355 -14.51 16.39 0.67
CA SER A 355 -14.25 16.63 -0.75
C SER A 355 -14.72 18.02 -1.17
N LEU A 356 -15.89 18.46 -0.72
CA LEU A 356 -16.37 19.84 -0.93
C LEU A 356 -15.45 20.89 -0.29
N TRP A 357 -15.06 20.68 0.97
CA TRP A 357 -14.14 21.57 1.69
C TRP A 357 -12.77 21.66 0.98
N LEU A 358 -12.22 20.52 0.54
CA LEU A 358 -10.93 20.46 -0.16
C LEU A 358 -11.00 21.22 -1.49
N ARG A 359 -12.09 21.06 -2.24
CA ARG A 359 -12.33 21.83 -3.48
C ARG A 359 -12.38 23.32 -3.22
N GLN A 360 -13.14 23.76 -2.23
CA GLN A 360 -13.29 25.18 -1.91
C GLN A 360 -11.95 25.84 -1.56
N ASN A 361 -11.08 25.12 -0.83
CA ASN A 361 -9.85 25.70 -0.30
C ASN A 361 -8.62 25.55 -1.22
N HIS A 362 -8.58 24.52 -2.06
CA HIS A 362 -7.35 24.16 -2.81
C HIS A 362 -7.49 24.11 -4.33
N SER A 363 -8.69 24.03 -4.91
CA SER A 363 -8.88 23.89 -6.37
C SER A 363 -8.19 24.99 -7.20
N LYS A 364 -8.43 26.27 -6.86
CA LYS A 364 -7.82 27.43 -7.56
C LYS A 364 -6.30 27.44 -7.43
N LYS A 365 -5.78 27.08 -6.26
CA LYS A 365 -4.33 26.99 -6.01
C LYS A 365 -3.72 25.86 -6.84
N PHE A 366 -4.40 24.71 -6.92
CA PHE A 366 -3.97 23.59 -7.75
C PHE A 366 -3.85 24.00 -9.22
N LEU A 367 -4.91 24.57 -9.84
CA LEU A 367 -4.84 25.02 -11.24
C LEU A 367 -3.69 25.99 -11.47
N LYS A 368 -3.60 27.06 -10.66
CA LYS A 368 -2.54 28.06 -10.79
C LYS A 368 -1.13 27.45 -10.63
N ASN A 369 -0.98 26.48 -9.72
CA ASN A 369 0.34 25.95 -9.38
C ASN A 369 0.81 24.87 -10.36
N PHE A 370 -0.09 24.01 -10.86
CA PHE A 370 0.25 22.85 -11.70
C PHE A 370 -0.07 23.04 -13.18
N LEU A 371 -1.05 23.86 -13.56
CA LEU A 371 -1.51 23.98 -14.95
C LEU A 371 -1.35 25.40 -15.51
N GLU A 372 -1.33 26.43 -14.65
CA GLU A 372 -1.60 27.83 -15.02
C GLU A 372 -3.05 28.03 -15.50
N GLN A 373 -3.52 29.27 -15.67
CA GLN A 373 -4.91 29.53 -16.06
C GLN A 373 -5.28 29.01 -17.46
N ASP A 374 -4.30 28.91 -18.36
CA ASP A 374 -4.46 28.50 -19.76
C ASP A 374 -4.03 27.03 -20.01
N GLY A 375 -3.46 26.36 -19.02
CA GLY A 375 -2.92 25.00 -19.16
C GLY A 375 -1.49 24.97 -19.74
N SER A 376 -0.85 26.12 -19.96
CA SER A 376 0.45 26.22 -20.64
C SER A 376 1.62 25.56 -19.90
N ARG A 377 1.50 25.25 -18.61
CA ARG A 377 2.56 24.57 -17.84
C ARG A 377 2.56 23.05 -18.00
N PHE A 378 1.54 22.50 -18.64
CA PHE A 378 1.36 21.07 -18.83
C PHE A 378 1.50 20.74 -20.32
N PRO A 379 2.04 19.55 -20.69
CA PRO A 379 2.57 18.49 -19.83
C PRO A 379 4.00 18.77 -19.31
N TYR A 380 4.40 18.06 -18.26
CA TYR A 380 5.77 18.11 -17.74
C TYR A 380 6.66 17.07 -18.41
N GLN A 381 7.94 17.40 -18.60
CA GLN A 381 8.97 16.50 -19.12
C GLN A 381 10.27 16.71 -18.34
N GLN A 382 11.07 15.66 -18.17
CA GLN A 382 12.35 15.72 -17.49
C GLN A 382 13.49 16.01 -18.47
N MET A 383 14.52 16.74 -18.02
CA MET A 383 15.76 16.90 -18.79
C MET A 383 16.43 15.54 -19.07
N PRO A 384 16.91 15.28 -20.30
CA PRO A 384 17.67 14.08 -20.61
C PRO A 384 18.89 13.94 -19.70
N HIS A 385 19.13 12.75 -19.17
CA HIS A 385 20.35 12.50 -18.41
C HIS A 385 21.56 12.52 -19.35
N THR A 386 22.42 13.55 -19.25
CA THR A 386 23.74 13.51 -19.88
C THR A 386 24.60 12.46 -19.15
N GLN A 387 24.58 11.22 -19.65
CA GLN A 387 25.47 10.18 -19.15
C GLN A 387 26.93 10.58 -19.39
N ALA A 388 27.62 11.01 -18.33
CA ALA A 388 29.07 10.98 -18.32
C ALA A 388 29.51 9.52 -18.41
N LYS A 389 29.98 9.11 -19.59
CA LYS A 389 30.60 7.79 -19.84
C LYS A 389 31.65 7.52 -18.75
N GLY A 390 31.44 6.54 -17.87
CA GLY A 390 32.56 5.95 -17.12
C GLY A 390 32.38 5.51 -15.66
N LYS A 391 31.21 5.59 -15.01
CA LYS A 391 31.07 5.02 -13.64
C LYS A 391 29.96 3.96 -13.56
N LYS A 392 30.38 2.75 -13.16
CA LYS A 392 29.53 1.58 -12.89
C LYS A 392 28.34 2.00 -11.99
N LEU A 393 27.14 1.66 -12.43
CA LEU A 393 25.89 1.86 -11.69
C LEU A 393 25.98 1.22 -10.30
N ALA A 394 26.20 2.03 -9.27
CA ALA A 394 25.62 1.73 -7.98
C ALA A 394 24.11 1.95 -8.15
N LYS A 395 23.34 0.88 -7.97
CA LYS A 395 21.88 0.87 -8.04
C LYS A 395 21.32 1.63 -6.83
N GLU A 396 21.55 2.95 -6.75
CA GLU A 396 20.80 3.79 -5.83
C GLU A 396 19.34 3.75 -6.31
N LYS A 397 18.51 2.95 -5.63
CA LYS A 397 17.05 3.01 -5.74
C LYS A 397 16.58 4.37 -5.19
N GLY A 398 16.80 5.44 -5.96
CA GLY A 398 16.10 6.71 -5.80
C GLY A 398 14.64 6.57 -6.23
N PRO A 399 13.77 7.55 -5.90
CA PRO A 399 12.35 7.52 -6.28
C PRO A 399 12.22 7.27 -7.78
N ALA A 400 11.21 6.47 -8.16
CA ALA A 400 10.80 6.29 -9.54
C ALA A 400 10.64 7.69 -10.17
N ASP A 401 11.56 8.04 -11.07
CA ASP A 401 11.71 9.38 -11.66
C ASP A 401 10.60 9.70 -12.68
N GLY A 402 9.65 8.79 -12.86
CA GLY A 402 8.55 8.92 -13.82
C GLY A 402 8.99 8.91 -15.27
N GLY A 403 10.26 8.60 -15.53
CA GLY A 403 10.88 8.61 -16.86
C GLY A 403 10.98 10.01 -17.48
N GLU A 404 11.62 10.09 -18.65
CA GLU A 404 11.87 11.35 -19.36
C GLU A 404 10.57 12.14 -19.68
N GLN A 405 9.45 11.44 -19.82
CA GLN A 405 8.15 12.03 -20.17
C GLN A 405 7.25 12.34 -18.96
N CYS A 406 7.71 12.08 -17.74
CA CYS A 406 6.93 12.26 -16.51
C CYS A 406 5.50 11.70 -16.60
N LEU A 407 5.33 10.56 -17.28
CA LEU A 407 4.01 10.06 -17.67
C LEU A 407 3.12 9.74 -16.45
N PRO A 408 3.62 9.04 -15.41
CA PRO A 408 2.85 8.84 -14.18
C PRO A 408 2.40 10.16 -13.53
N GLN A 409 3.27 11.18 -13.52
CA GLN A 409 2.97 12.48 -12.94
C GLN A 409 1.88 13.21 -13.72
N ASN A 410 2.01 13.24 -15.05
CA ASN A 410 1.05 13.90 -15.91
C ASN A 410 -0.33 13.21 -15.84
N MET A 411 -0.38 11.88 -15.79
CA MET A 411 -1.64 11.14 -15.61
C MET A 411 -2.29 11.41 -14.24
N ALA A 412 -1.48 11.50 -13.18
CA ALA A 412 -1.99 11.87 -11.86
C ALA A 412 -2.58 13.30 -11.88
N ILE A 413 -1.92 14.25 -12.55
CA ILE A 413 -2.43 15.63 -12.69
C ILE A 413 -3.79 15.65 -13.39
N VAL A 414 -3.98 14.87 -14.46
CA VAL A 414 -5.27 14.75 -15.15
C VAL A 414 -6.37 14.28 -14.18
N GLN A 415 -6.11 13.23 -13.41
CA GLN A 415 -7.08 12.69 -12.44
C GLN A 415 -7.38 13.70 -11.31
N ILE A 416 -6.35 14.33 -10.75
CA ILE A 416 -6.50 15.33 -9.68
C ILE A 416 -7.27 16.56 -10.19
N ALA A 417 -7.04 17.00 -11.42
CA ALA A 417 -7.80 18.10 -12.03
C ALA A 417 -9.30 17.79 -12.09
N CYS A 418 -9.65 16.55 -12.51
CA CYS A 418 -11.03 16.07 -12.52
C CYS A 418 -11.64 16.01 -11.11
N GLN A 419 -10.86 15.59 -10.09
CA GLN A 419 -11.33 15.54 -8.70
C GLN A 419 -11.60 16.95 -8.10
N PHE A 420 -10.77 17.93 -8.46
CA PHE A 420 -10.96 19.33 -8.03
C PHE A 420 -12.09 20.06 -8.75
N TYR A 421 -12.34 19.70 -10.02
CA TYR A 421 -13.35 20.34 -10.87
C TYR A 421 -14.24 19.26 -11.51
N PRO A 422 -15.17 18.66 -10.75
CA PRO A 422 -16.10 17.69 -11.32
C PRO A 422 -17.08 18.32 -12.29
N ASP A 423 -17.45 19.58 -12.04
CA ASP A 423 -18.28 20.42 -12.90
C ASP A 423 -17.47 21.66 -13.31
N PRO A 424 -16.53 21.53 -14.27
CA PRO A 424 -15.74 22.67 -14.72
C PRO A 424 -16.63 23.74 -15.36
N SER A 425 -16.22 25.01 -15.23
CA SER A 425 -16.88 26.12 -15.92
C SER A 425 -16.19 26.42 -17.26
N GLU A 426 -16.78 27.28 -18.09
CA GLU A 426 -16.17 27.75 -19.35
C GLU A 426 -14.73 28.29 -19.16
N LYS A 427 -14.43 28.87 -17.99
CA LYS A 427 -13.08 29.36 -17.65
C LYS A 427 -12.02 28.25 -17.62
N GLN A 428 -12.43 27.00 -17.41
CA GLN A 428 -11.54 25.83 -17.38
C GLN A 428 -11.58 25.03 -18.68
N ALA A 429 -12.42 25.39 -19.66
CA ALA A 429 -12.60 24.61 -20.89
C ALA A 429 -11.27 24.41 -21.65
N THR A 430 -10.49 25.47 -21.82
CA THR A 430 -9.17 25.42 -22.48
C THR A 430 -8.20 24.48 -21.76
N VAL A 431 -8.16 24.53 -20.44
CA VAL A 431 -7.28 23.68 -19.63
C VAL A 431 -7.67 22.21 -19.80
N PHE A 432 -8.96 21.88 -19.69
CA PHE A 432 -9.42 20.51 -19.88
C PHE A 432 -9.25 20.01 -21.33
N ALA A 433 -9.38 20.89 -22.33
CA ALA A 433 -9.08 20.54 -23.71
C ALA A 433 -7.61 20.10 -23.86
N HIS A 434 -6.66 20.83 -23.26
CA HIS A 434 -5.24 20.45 -23.25
C HIS A 434 -4.99 19.12 -22.52
N LEU A 435 -5.66 18.87 -21.38
CA LEU A 435 -5.55 17.60 -20.66
C LEU A 435 -6.03 16.43 -21.53
N VAL A 436 -7.20 16.56 -22.16
CA VAL A 436 -7.77 15.54 -23.06
C VAL A 436 -6.88 15.31 -24.27
N GLN A 437 -6.33 16.38 -24.86
CA GLN A 437 -5.41 16.28 -25.99
C GLN A 437 -4.15 15.48 -25.61
N TYR A 438 -3.55 15.75 -24.46
CA TYR A 438 -2.37 15.00 -24.00
C TYR A 438 -2.66 13.51 -23.78
N VAL A 439 -3.81 13.18 -23.20
CA VAL A 439 -4.23 11.77 -23.03
C VAL A 439 -4.43 11.10 -24.39
N ASN A 440 -5.02 11.80 -25.36
CA ASN A 440 -5.20 11.32 -26.72
C ASN A 440 -3.85 11.09 -27.44
N GLU A 441 -2.90 12.02 -27.30
CA GLU A 441 -1.53 11.87 -27.82
C GLU A 441 -0.79 10.69 -27.18
N THR A 442 -1.00 10.45 -25.88
CA THR A 442 -0.43 9.30 -25.18
C THR A 442 -1.02 7.98 -25.69
N LEU A 443 -2.32 7.94 -25.98
CA LEU A 443 -2.98 6.76 -26.58
C LEU A 443 -2.42 6.40 -27.96
N LYS A 444 -2.02 7.39 -28.76
CA LYS A 444 -1.37 7.12 -30.06
C LYS A 444 -0.08 6.30 -29.88
N GLN A 445 0.58 6.40 -28.73
CA GLN A 445 1.82 5.69 -28.40
C GLN A 445 1.62 4.49 -27.45
N LEU A 446 0.38 4.00 -27.29
CA LEU A 446 0.02 2.98 -26.29
C LEU A 446 0.90 1.72 -26.34
N GLU A 447 1.28 1.26 -27.52
CA GLU A 447 2.12 0.06 -27.74
C GLU A 447 3.53 0.18 -27.14
N LYS A 448 4.03 1.41 -26.96
CA LYS A 448 5.35 1.66 -26.36
C LYS A 448 5.30 1.67 -24.83
N LEU A 449 4.10 1.69 -24.24
CA LEU A 449 3.91 1.82 -22.80
C LEU A 449 3.91 0.45 -22.11
N THR A 450 4.62 0.36 -20.99
CA THR A 450 4.56 -0.80 -20.09
C THR A 450 3.21 -0.89 -19.37
N PRO A 451 2.78 -2.06 -18.86
CA PRO A 451 1.53 -2.20 -18.10
C PRO A 451 1.42 -1.21 -16.93
N GLU A 452 2.53 -0.99 -16.21
CA GLU A 452 2.64 -0.03 -15.11
C GLU A 452 2.31 1.42 -15.53
N HIS A 453 2.59 1.79 -16.79
CA HIS A 453 2.26 3.10 -17.36
C HIS A 453 0.86 3.14 -17.98
N GLN A 454 0.36 2.03 -18.50
CA GLN A 454 -1.01 1.96 -19.05
C GLN A 454 -2.07 2.00 -17.94
N LEU A 455 -1.78 1.51 -16.73
CA LEU A 455 -2.71 1.55 -15.59
C LEU A 455 -3.13 2.99 -15.20
N PRO A 456 -2.20 3.94 -14.95
CA PRO A 456 -2.54 5.35 -14.74
C PRO A 456 -3.27 5.99 -15.91
N LEU A 457 -2.96 5.60 -17.15
CA LEU A 457 -3.66 6.08 -18.34
C LEU A 457 -5.13 5.66 -18.33
N VAL A 458 -5.43 4.38 -18.06
CA VAL A 458 -6.83 3.90 -17.95
C VAL A 458 -7.57 4.60 -16.80
N ALA A 459 -6.90 4.88 -15.68
CA ALA A 459 -7.49 5.66 -14.59
C ALA A 459 -7.78 7.12 -14.97
N ALA A 460 -6.92 7.75 -15.77
CA ALA A 460 -7.16 9.09 -16.33
C ALA A 460 -8.32 9.08 -17.33
N LEU A 461 -8.39 8.07 -18.21
CA LEU A 461 -9.51 7.86 -19.13
C LEU A 461 -10.82 7.71 -18.37
N ARG A 462 -10.84 6.95 -17.27
CA ARG A 462 -12.03 6.82 -16.42
C ARG A 462 -12.48 8.17 -15.86
N SER A 463 -11.53 8.96 -15.36
CA SER A 463 -11.85 10.29 -14.79
C SER A 463 -12.46 11.22 -15.84
N LEU A 464 -11.97 11.19 -17.09
CA LEU A 464 -12.43 12.04 -18.18
C LEU A 464 -13.70 11.55 -18.87
N LEU A 465 -13.77 10.26 -19.20
CA LEU A 465 -14.82 9.66 -20.04
C LEU A 465 -15.99 9.06 -19.26
N LEU A 466 -15.88 8.90 -17.95
CA LEU A 466 -16.95 8.37 -17.10
C LEU A 466 -17.28 9.32 -15.95
N ASP A 467 -16.34 9.50 -15.02
CA ASP A 467 -16.64 10.12 -13.72
C ASP A 467 -17.10 11.60 -13.85
N ASN A 468 -16.53 12.36 -14.80
CA ASN A 468 -16.82 13.79 -14.99
C ASN A 468 -17.34 14.10 -16.41
N SER A 469 -17.75 13.06 -17.13
CA SER A 469 -17.94 13.14 -18.57
C SER A 469 -19.13 14.00 -18.97
N LEU A 470 -20.21 14.04 -18.19
CA LEU A 470 -21.39 14.84 -18.53
C LEU A 470 -21.07 16.34 -18.57
N ALA A 471 -20.37 16.83 -17.55
CA ALA A 471 -19.95 18.23 -17.48
C ALA A 471 -18.88 18.55 -18.53
N LEU A 472 -17.89 17.68 -18.70
CA LEU A 472 -16.84 17.87 -19.71
C LEU A 472 -17.39 17.85 -21.15
N HIS A 473 -18.34 16.96 -21.45
CA HIS A 473 -18.94 16.90 -22.78
C HIS A 473 -19.74 18.17 -23.11
N ASN A 474 -20.28 18.89 -22.11
CA ASN A 474 -20.93 20.19 -22.36
C ASN A 474 -19.92 21.28 -22.76
N LEU A 475 -18.64 21.13 -22.39
CA LEU A 475 -17.61 22.15 -22.63
C LEU A 475 -16.74 21.83 -23.85
N ILE A 476 -16.32 20.58 -23.99
CA ILE A 476 -15.34 20.12 -24.97
C ILE A 476 -15.79 18.80 -25.64
N PRO A 477 -16.97 18.79 -26.31
CA PRO A 477 -17.59 17.58 -26.84
C PRO A 477 -16.76 16.88 -27.90
N GLU A 478 -16.11 17.64 -28.80
CA GLU A 478 -15.33 17.09 -29.91
C GLU A 478 -14.08 16.37 -29.40
N GLN A 479 -13.37 16.97 -28.44
CA GLN A 479 -12.16 16.40 -27.86
C GLN A 479 -12.48 15.13 -27.06
N LEU A 480 -13.55 15.14 -26.26
CA LEU A 480 -13.98 13.95 -25.51
C LEU A 480 -14.43 12.83 -26.44
N THR A 481 -15.19 13.16 -27.48
CA THR A 481 -15.64 12.18 -28.47
C THR A 481 -14.44 11.55 -29.19
N SER A 482 -13.49 12.36 -29.66
CA SER A 482 -12.26 11.86 -30.28
C SER A 482 -11.45 10.96 -29.34
N LEU A 483 -11.38 11.32 -28.05
CA LEU A 483 -10.69 10.51 -27.04
C LEU A 483 -11.39 9.16 -26.83
N LEU A 484 -12.73 9.14 -26.78
CA LEU A 484 -13.52 7.92 -26.67
C LEU A 484 -13.31 7.02 -27.89
N ASP A 485 -13.36 7.57 -29.10
CA ASP A 485 -13.16 6.82 -30.34
C ASP A 485 -11.77 6.19 -30.40
N ALA A 486 -10.73 6.96 -30.08
CA ALA A 486 -9.36 6.45 -29.99
C ALA A 486 -9.22 5.34 -28.92
N SER A 487 -9.92 5.50 -27.79
CA SER A 487 -9.91 4.55 -26.69
C SER A 487 -10.59 3.22 -27.06
N MET A 488 -11.74 3.28 -27.74
CA MET A 488 -12.45 2.11 -28.24
C MET A 488 -11.67 1.41 -29.35
N LEU A 489 -11.12 2.16 -30.30
CA LEU A 489 -10.31 1.61 -31.38
C LEU A 489 -9.08 0.87 -30.83
N ALA A 490 -8.35 1.49 -29.89
CA ALA A 490 -7.21 0.85 -29.25
C ALA A 490 -7.57 -0.43 -28.47
N TYR A 491 -8.81 -0.51 -27.96
CA TYR A 491 -9.31 -1.71 -27.31
C TYR A 491 -9.61 -2.84 -28.30
N VAL A 492 -10.33 -2.52 -29.38
CA VAL A 492 -10.66 -3.47 -30.46
C VAL A 492 -9.38 -3.99 -31.15
N GLU A 493 -8.40 -3.12 -31.35
CA GLU A 493 -7.07 -3.47 -31.88
C GLU A 493 -6.19 -4.23 -30.86
N GLN A 494 -6.69 -4.52 -29.66
CA GLN A 494 -5.98 -5.27 -28.61
C GLN A 494 -4.64 -4.64 -28.20
N ARG A 495 -4.54 -3.30 -28.22
CA ARG A 495 -3.31 -2.55 -27.90
C ARG A 495 -3.07 -2.40 -26.40
N TYR A 496 -4.09 -2.63 -25.56
CA TYR A 496 -3.94 -2.65 -24.10
C TYR A 496 -3.36 -3.97 -23.60
N ALA A 497 -2.45 -3.88 -22.63
CA ALA A 497 -1.84 -5.04 -22.02
C ALA A 497 -2.87 -5.92 -21.29
N THR A 498 -2.71 -7.24 -21.39
CA THR A 498 -3.50 -8.20 -20.61
C THR A 498 -2.93 -8.41 -19.20
N ARG A 499 -1.62 -8.22 -19.02
CA ARG A 499 -0.94 -8.25 -17.71
C ARG A 499 -1.49 -7.17 -16.79
N GLU A 500 -1.48 -7.44 -15.48
CA GLU A 500 -1.97 -6.52 -14.43
C GLU A 500 -3.45 -6.09 -14.58
N GLY A 501 -4.20 -6.74 -15.49
CA GLY A 501 -5.61 -6.46 -15.72
C GLY A 501 -5.91 -5.13 -16.42
N VAL A 502 -4.96 -4.54 -17.17
CA VAL A 502 -5.17 -3.25 -17.85
C VAL A 502 -6.34 -3.32 -18.82
N SER A 503 -6.32 -4.28 -19.75
CA SER A 503 -7.42 -4.49 -20.71
C SER A 503 -8.77 -4.74 -20.00
N THR A 504 -8.79 -5.50 -18.90
CA THR A 504 -10.01 -5.74 -18.12
C THR A 504 -10.55 -4.45 -17.49
N LYS A 505 -9.69 -3.59 -16.96
CA LYS A 505 -10.10 -2.28 -16.41
C LYS A 505 -10.62 -1.35 -17.50
N MET A 506 -9.99 -1.37 -18.68
CA MET A 506 -10.44 -0.59 -19.83
C MET A 506 -11.81 -1.08 -20.33
N LEU A 507 -12.02 -2.38 -20.40
CA LEU A 507 -13.33 -2.96 -20.72
C LEU A 507 -14.39 -2.54 -19.72
N SER A 508 -14.10 -2.64 -18.41
CA SER A 508 -15.02 -2.19 -17.35
C SER A 508 -15.44 -0.74 -17.57
N LEU A 509 -14.47 0.14 -17.85
CA LEU A 509 -14.72 1.55 -18.16
C LEU A 509 -15.69 1.69 -19.35
N LEU A 510 -15.38 1.10 -20.51
CA LEU A 510 -16.21 1.24 -21.71
C LEU A 510 -17.62 0.67 -21.49
N CYS A 511 -17.74 -0.47 -20.81
CA CYS A 511 -19.04 -1.05 -20.49
C CYS A 511 -19.84 -0.21 -19.49
N GLU A 512 -19.19 0.40 -18.48
CA GLU A 512 -19.85 1.32 -17.54
C GLU A 512 -20.38 2.57 -18.26
N ILE A 513 -19.66 3.09 -19.25
CA ILE A 513 -20.14 4.20 -20.10
C ILE A 513 -21.42 3.80 -20.83
N VAL A 514 -21.45 2.62 -21.46
CA VAL A 514 -22.64 2.10 -22.16
C VAL A 514 -23.80 1.86 -21.20
N GLN A 515 -23.50 1.42 -19.97
CA GLN A 515 -24.51 1.16 -18.95
C GLN A 515 -25.21 2.44 -18.45
N GLN A 516 -24.57 3.60 -18.54
CA GLN A 516 -25.16 4.88 -18.20
C GLN A 516 -25.95 5.45 -19.38
N THR A 517 -27.28 5.27 -19.38
CA THR A 517 -28.17 5.62 -20.51
C THR A 517 -28.01 7.06 -21.02
N GLU A 518 -27.89 8.03 -20.12
CA GLU A 518 -27.70 9.43 -20.51
C GLU A 518 -26.34 9.63 -21.20
N LEU A 519 -25.27 9.12 -20.59
CA LEU A 519 -23.92 9.28 -21.10
C LEU A 519 -23.72 8.57 -22.44
N TYR A 520 -24.24 7.34 -22.57
CA TYR A 520 -24.24 6.57 -23.80
C TYR A 520 -24.88 7.34 -24.96
N LYS A 521 -26.06 7.95 -24.73
CA LYS A 521 -26.76 8.76 -25.73
C LYS A 521 -25.94 9.99 -26.14
N ARG A 522 -25.34 10.70 -25.18
CA ARG A 522 -24.53 11.89 -25.47
C ARG A 522 -23.32 11.58 -26.34
N PHE A 523 -22.68 10.44 -26.10
CA PHE A 523 -21.59 9.96 -26.93
C PHE A 523 -22.04 9.34 -28.26
N GLY A 524 -23.26 9.59 -28.74
CA GLY A 524 -23.71 9.12 -30.06
C GLY A 524 -24.28 7.70 -30.05
N GLY A 525 -24.42 7.07 -28.89
CA GLY A 525 -25.18 5.84 -28.70
C GLY A 525 -24.79 4.69 -29.62
N GLU A 526 -25.78 4.10 -30.26
CA GLU A 526 -25.64 2.89 -31.08
C GLU A 526 -24.62 3.04 -32.21
N GLU A 527 -24.68 4.14 -32.96
CA GLU A 527 -23.83 4.34 -34.14
C GLU A 527 -22.34 4.35 -33.79
N ARG A 528 -21.96 5.07 -32.72
CA ARG A 528 -20.55 5.23 -32.35
C ARG A 528 -19.97 4.01 -31.67
N PHE A 529 -20.76 3.36 -30.80
CA PHE A 529 -20.31 2.17 -30.07
C PHE A 529 -20.40 0.88 -30.89
N ALA A 530 -20.92 0.93 -32.13
CA ALA A 530 -21.16 -0.25 -32.93
C ALA A 530 -19.91 -1.12 -33.13
N LEU A 531 -18.76 -0.51 -33.41
CA LEU A 531 -17.48 -1.20 -33.57
C LEU A 531 -17.08 -1.96 -32.30
N PHE A 532 -17.11 -1.28 -31.15
CA PHE A 532 -16.72 -1.85 -29.87
C PHE A 532 -17.69 -2.94 -29.41
N LEU A 533 -19.00 -2.68 -29.45
CA LEU A 533 -20.02 -3.63 -29.04
C LEU A 533 -20.07 -4.86 -29.95
N GLY A 534 -19.81 -4.67 -31.25
CA GLY A 534 -19.69 -5.75 -32.23
C GLY A 534 -18.47 -6.65 -31.99
N TYR A 535 -17.40 -6.11 -31.43
CA TYR A 535 -16.17 -6.86 -31.12
C TYR A 535 -16.30 -7.74 -29.85
N LEU A 536 -17.14 -7.37 -28.88
CA LEU A 536 -17.22 -8.07 -27.59
C LEU A 536 -17.42 -9.59 -27.68
N PRO A 537 -18.29 -10.14 -28.54
CA PRO A 537 -18.44 -11.59 -28.68
C PRO A 537 -17.16 -12.33 -29.09
N GLU A 538 -16.22 -11.68 -29.79
CA GLU A 538 -14.93 -12.28 -30.16
C GLU A 538 -14.07 -12.61 -28.94
N LEU A 539 -14.29 -11.92 -27.80
CA LEU A 539 -13.60 -12.23 -26.54
C LEU A 539 -13.98 -13.62 -26.00
N LEU A 540 -15.16 -14.15 -26.37
CA LEU A 540 -15.58 -15.52 -26.01
C LEU A 540 -14.90 -16.59 -26.86
N LEU A 541 -14.22 -16.21 -27.95
CA LEU A 541 -13.44 -17.13 -28.81
C LEU A 541 -11.97 -17.22 -28.37
N LYS A 542 -11.56 -16.44 -27.36
CA LYS A 542 -10.21 -16.52 -26.76
C LYS A 542 -10.11 -17.78 -25.87
N PRO A 543 -8.91 -18.29 -25.55
CA PRO A 543 -8.77 -19.44 -24.65
C PRO A 543 -9.26 -19.15 -23.22
N THR A 544 -9.18 -17.88 -22.80
CA THR A 544 -9.59 -17.45 -21.46
C THR A 544 -10.43 -16.19 -21.53
N VAL A 545 -11.48 -16.12 -20.71
CA VAL A 545 -12.28 -14.90 -20.50
C VAL A 545 -12.28 -14.54 -19.01
N ALA A 546 -12.20 -13.24 -18.68
CA ALA A 546 -12.24 -12.80 -17.30
C ALA A 546 -13.68 -12.75 -16.76
N GLU A 547 -13.86 -13.04 -15.48
CA GLU A 547 -15.16 -12.95 -14.78
C GLU A 547 -15.84 -11.59 -14.97
N GLY A 548 -15.06 -10.50 -14.87
CA GLY A 548 -15.55 -9.14 -15.09
C GLY A 548 -16.09 -8.92 -16.51
N THR A 549 -15.48 -9.56 -17.51
CA THR A 549 -15.91 -9.48 -18.91
C THR A 549 -17.27 -10.14 -19.10
N LEU A 550 -17.47 -11.35 -18.54
CA LEU A 550 -18.75 -12.05 -18.62
C LEU A 550 -19.86 -11.27 -17.91
N ARG A 551 -19.56 -10.69 -16.75
CA ARG A 551 -20.50 -9.84 -16.01
C ARG A 551 -20.90 -8.61 -16.81
N ALA A 552 -19.96 -7.98 -17.50
CA ALA A 552 -20.23 -6.83 -18.35
C ALA A 552 -21.16 -7.21 -19.53
N MET A 553 -20.86 -8.30 -20.23
CA MET A 553 -21.70 -8.84 -21.31
C MET A 553 -23.11 -9.19 -20.84
N ALA A 554 -23.24 -9.86 -19.69
CA ALA A 554 -24.53 -10.19 -19.11
C ALA A 554 -25.36 -8.94 -18.75
N THR A 555 -24.71 -7.85 -18.33
CA THR A 555 -25.37 -6.57 -18.11
C THR A 555 -25.85 -5.94 -19.42
N LEU A 556 -25.04 -5.98 -20.49
CA LEU A 556 -25.44 -5.49 -21.82
C LEU A 556 -26.65 -6.25 -22.39
N CYS A 557 -26.69 -7.59 -22.23
CA CYS A 557 -27.87 -8.39 -22.60
C CYS A 557 -29.12 -7.97 -21.81
N ARG A 558 -29.00 -7.78 -20.49
CA ARG A 558 -30.13 -7.34 -19.63
C ARG A 558 -30.60 -5.92 -19.95
N GLN A 559 -29.72 -5.08 -20.48
CA GLN A 559 -30.04 -3.73 -20.96
C GLN A 559 -30.63 -3.73 -22.38
N MET A 560 -30.82 -4.91 -23.00
CA MET A 560 -31.35 -5.06 -24.35
C MET A 560 -30.56 -4.30 -25.42
N ASN A 561 -29.23 -4.24 -25.29
CA ASN A 561 -28.39 -3.58 -26.29
C ASN A 561 -28.41 -4.34 -27.63
N ALA A 562 -29.10 -3.78 -28.62
CA ALA A 562 -29.40 -4.47 -29.88
C ALA A 562 -28.15 -4.81 -30.69
N ILE A 563 -27.13 -3.95 -30.70
CA ILE A 563 -25.90 -4.18 -31.46
C ILE A 563 -25.12 -5.36 -30.89
N PHE A 564 -24.87 -5.34 -29.57
CA PHE A 564 -24.16 -6.43 -28.92
C PHE A 564 -24.91 -7.76 -29.07
N MET A 565 -26.23 -7.77 -28.84
CA MET A 565 -27.04 -8.98 -28.98
C MET A 565 -27.04 -9.51 -30.41
N SER A 566 -27.12 -8.64 -31.41
CA SER A 566 -27.06 -9.04 -32.82
C SER A 566 -25.69 -9.62 -33.18
N ALA A 567 -24.60 -9.02 -32.71
CA ALA A 567 -23.25 -9.55 -32.90
C ALA A 567 -23.06 -10.90 -32.20
N LEU A 568 -23.58 -11.04 -30.97
CA LEU A 568 -23.54 -12.28 -30.21
C LEU A 568 -24.26 -13.42 -30.94
N VAL A 569 -25.43 -13.15 -31.53
CA VAL A 569 -26.16 -14.13 -32.36
C VAL A 569 -25.35 -14.51 -33.60
N GLN A 570 -24.68 -13.56 -34.24
CA GLN A 570 -23.84 -13.82 -35.42
C GLN A 570 -22.67 -14.75 -35.11
N SER A 571 -22.01 -14.58 -33.96
CA SER A 571 -20.90 -15.43 -33.51
C SER A 571 -21.34 -16.72 -32.80
N SER A 572 -22.64 -17.01 -32.72
CA SER A 572 -23.17 -18.12 -31.91
C SER A 572 -22.63 -19.49 -32.29
N ALA A 573 -22.46 -19.78 -33.59
CA ALA A 573 -21.92 -21.06 -34.03
C ALA A 573 -20.50 -21.29 -33.50
N ASP A 574 -19.61 -20.32 -33.71
CA ASP A 574 -18.20 -20.41 -33.31
C ASP A 574 -18.04 -20.45 -31.79
N ILE A 575 -18.84 -19.66 -31.05
CA ILE A 575 -18.82 -19.63 -29.58
C ILE A 575 -19.20 -20.99 -29.01
N LEU A 576 -20.25 -21.62 -29.55
CA LEU A 576 -20.71 -22.92 -29.06
C LEU A 576 -19.72 -24.04 -29.35
N LEU A 577 -19.00 -23.97 -30.48
CA LEU A 577 -17.91 -24.90 -30.79
C LEU A 577 -16.72 -24.75 -29.84
N HIS A 578 -16.39 -23.51 -29.46
CA HIS A 578 -15.24 -23.19 -28.61
C HIS A 578 -15.52 -23.35 -27.10
N LEU A 579 -16.79 -23.46 -26.70
CA LEU A 579 -17.23 -23.40 -25.30
C LEU A 579 -16.61 -24.47 -24.38
N SER A 580 -16.24 -25.63 -24.92
CA SER A 580 -15.59 -26.73 -24.16
C SER A 580 -14.13 -26.41 -23.80
N GLN A 581 -13.48 -25.56 -24.58
CA GLN A 581 -12.06 -25.18 -24.46
C GLN A 581 -11.88 -23.87 -23.67
N LEU A 582 -12.92 -23.03 -23.61
CA LEU A 582 -12.89 -21.74 -22.93
C LEU A 582 -12.80 -21.87 -21.41
N GLN A 583 -11.87 -21.13 -20.79
CA GLN A 583 -11.72 -21.05 -19.33
C GLN A 583 -12.09 -19.67 -18.77
N VAL A 584 -12.83 -19.64 -17.66
CA VAL A 584 -13.18 -18.41 -16.96
C VAL A 584 -12.16 -18.13 -15.86
N THR A 585 -11.54 -16.96 -15.90
CA THR A 585 -10.48 -16.54 -14.96
C THR A 585 -11.01 -15.52 -13.94
N GLY A 586 -10.52 -15.60 -12.70
CA GLY A 586 -10.86 -14.63 -11.63
C GLY A 586 -11.95 -15.05 -10.65
N ASN A 587 -12.48 -16.27 -10.74
CA ASN A 587 -13.42 -16.80 -9.75
C ASN A 587 -12.72 -17.23 -8.45
N ALA A 588 -13.34 -16.89 -7.33
CA ALA A 588 -12.97 -17.44 -6.03
C ALA A 588 -13.25 -18.95 -6.05
N GLN A 589 -12.18 -19.75 -5.88
CA GLN A 589 -12.16 -21.18 -5.56
C GLN A 589 -13.45 -21.99 -5.83
N GLY A 590 -13.45 -22.80 -6.90
CA GLY A 590 -14.23 -24.05 -6.94
C GLY A 590 -15.54 -24.09 -7.73
N GLU A 591 -15.86 -23.12 -8.60
CA GLU A 591 -17.04 -23.26 -9.48
C GLU A 591 -16.81 -24.34 -10.56
N ASP A 592 -17.76 -25.28 -10.68
CA ASP A 592 -17.75 -26.34 -11.69
C ASP A 592 -17.60 -25.78 -13.11
N LYS A 593 -16.82 -26.47 -13.96
CA LYS A 593 -16.59 -26.10 -15.37
C LYS A 593 -17.92 -25.86 -16.10
N PHE A 594 -18.94 -26.66 -15.80
CA PHE A 594 -20.26 -26.54 -16.42
C PHE A 594 -21.03 -25.29 -15.97
N GLU A 595 -20.89 -24.82 -14.73
CA GLU A 595 -21.53 -23.58 -14.28
C GLU A 595 -20.98 -22.36 -15.03
N ASN A 596 -19.67 -22.31 -15.27
CA ASN A 596 -19.07 -21.28 -16.12
C ASN A 596 -19.62 -21.30 -17.55
N GLN A 597 -19.85 -22.49 -18.12
CA GLN A 597 -20.45 -22.63 -19.44
C GLN A 597 -21.91 -22.16 -19.45
N LYS A 598 -22.71 -22.51 -18.43
CA LYS A 598 -24.10 -22.02 -18.30
C LYS A 598 -24.18 -20.50 -18.32
N ARG A 599 -23.25 -19.82 -17.64
CA ARG A 599 -23.22 -18.34 -17.60
C ARG A 599 -23.03 -17.72 -18.98
N ILE A 600 -22.27 -18.37 -19.86
CA ILE A 600 -22.10 -17.95 -21.25
C ILE A 600 -23.34 -18.27 -22.07
N LEU A 601 -23.90 -19.48 -21.92
CA LEU A 601 -25.14 -19.89 -22.60
C LEU A 601 -26.31 -18.95 -22.24
N ASN A 602 -26.38 -18.49 -20.99
CA ASN A 602 -27.39 -17.55 -20.51
C ASN A 602 -27.34 -16.19 -21.22
N LEU A 603 -26.21 -15.79 -21.84
CA LEU A 603 -26.15 -14.57 -22.64
C LEU A 603 -27.13 -14.63 -23.84
N PHE A 604 -27.36 -15.82 -24.40
CA PHE A 604 -28.27 -16.01 -25.52
C PHE A 604 -29.76 -15.93 -25.15
N TYR A 605 -30.10 -15.96 -23.85
CA TYR A 605 -31.50 -15.87 -23.38
C TYR A 605 -32.19 -14.59 -23.86
N TYR A 606 -31.52 -13.45 -23.75
CA TYR A 606 -32.01 -12.17 -24.26
C TYR A 606 -31.70 -12.02 -25.74
N ALA A 607 -30.50 -12.43 -26.18
CA ALA A 607 -30.06 -12.23 -27.56
C ALA A 607 -30.93 -12.96 -28.61
N ARG A 608 -31.66 -14.02 -28.23
CA ARG A 608 -32.61 -14.71 -29.12
C ARG A 608 -33.65 -13.79 -29.74
N THR A 609 -33.99 -12.66 -29.10
CA THR A 609 -34.93 -11.68 -29.67
C THR A 609 -34.39 -10.99 -30.91
N CYS A 610 -33.06 -10.99 -31.12
CA CYS A 610 -32.39 -10.42 -32.28
C CYS A 610 -32.10 -11.47 -33.37
N ASP A 611 -32.47 -12.74 -33.18
CA ASP A 611 -32.20 -13.83 -34.14
C ASP A 611 -33.16 -13.85 -35.33
N THR A 612 -33.08 -12.82 -36.17
CA THR A 612 -33.88 -12.67 -37.39
C THR A 612 -33.59 -13.74 -38.45
N LYS A 613 -32.42 -14.39 -38.40
CA LYS A 613 -31.93 -15.34 -39.42
C LYS A 613 -31.93 -16.80 -38.96
N ASN A 614 -32.52 -17.10 -37.80
CA ASN A 614 -32.51 -18.41 -37.15
C ASN A 614 -31.08 -19.00 -37.01
N GLN A 615 -30.09 -18.14 -36.76
CA GLN A 615 -28.70 -18.52 -36.56
C GLN A 615 -28.50 -19.37 -35.32
N LEU A 616 -29.22 -19.09 -34.22
CA LEU A 616 -29.13 -19.91 -33.00
C LEU A 616 -29.66 -21.32 -33.24
N LYS A 617 -30.76 -21.47 -34.00
CA LYS A 617 -31.27 -22.78 -34.41
C LYS A 617 -30.28 -23.53 -35.30
N LYS A 618 -29.58 -22.84 -36.20
CA LYS A 618 -28.56 -23.44 -37.08
C LYS A 618 -27.35 -23.91 -36.27
N ALA A 619 -26.87 -23.08 -35.35
CA ALA A 619 -25.76 -23.39 -34.46
C ALA A 619 -26.09 -24.60 -33.56
N LEU A 620 -27.31 -24.64 -32.98
CA LEU A 620 -27.79 -25.77 -32.19
C LEU A 620 -27.84 -27.08 -33.00
N ARG A 621 -28.25 -27.01 -34.28
CA ARG A 621 -28.22 -28.17 -35.19
C ARG A 621 -26.80 -28.60 -35.58
N GLN A 622 -25.85 -27.67 -35.68
CA GLN A 622 -24.44 -27.99 -35.95
C GLN A 622 -23.80 -28.71 -34.76
N LEU A 623 -24.07 -28.25 -33.55
CA LEU A 623 -23.60 -28.87 -32.31
C LEU A 623 -24.15 -30.30 -32.15
N ALA A 624 -25.42 -30.52 -32.50
CA ALA A 624 -26.03 -31.86 -32.55
C ALA A 624 -25.42 -32.78 -33.64
N LYS A 625 -24.86 -32.23 -34.72
CA LYS A 625 -24.19 -33.02 -35.77
C LYS A 625 -22.79 -33.47 -35.37
N GLN A 626 -22.02 -32.63 -34.69
CA GLN A 626 -20.69 -33.02 -34.18
C GLN A 626 -20.76 -34.10 -33.11
N GLN A 627 -21.81 -34.11 -32.29
CA GLN A 627 -22.09 -35.21 -31.34
C GLN A 627 -22.21 -36.59 -32.01
N LYS A 628 -22.62 -36.67 -33.29
CA LYS A 628 -22.68 -37.95 -34.01
C LYS A 628 -21.30 -38.48 -34.43
N ASN A 629 -20.28 -37.61 -34.43
CA ASN A 629 -18.92 -37.94 -34.86
C ASN A 629 -17.95 -38.18 -33.67
N ASP A 630 -18.12 -37.48 -32.54
CA ASP A 630 -17.24 -37.58 -31.35
C ASP A 630 -17.66 -38.67 -30.33
N LYS A 631 -18.09 -39.85 -30.78
CA LYS A 631 -18.47 -40.93 -29.84
C LYS A 631 -17.28 -41.60 -29.13
N ASP A 632 -16.05 -41.25 -29.48
CA ASP A 632 -14.84 -41.79 -28.89
C ASP A 632 -13.96 -40.66 -28.34
N GLU A 633 -13.68 -40.72 -27.03
CA GLU A 633 -12.70 -39.95 -26.24
C GLU A 633 -13.13 -38.65 -25.51
N ASP A 634 -13.28 -38.82 -24.19
CA ASP A 634 -12.74 -38.01 -23.08
C ASP A 634 -13.67 -37.09 -22.22
N ASP A 635 -13.35 -37.12 -20.92
CA ASP A 635 -14.16 -36.85 -19.70
C ASP A 635 -14.48 -35.35 -19.44
N SER A 636 -15.01 -34.65 -20.46
CA SER A 636 -15.51 -33.28 -20.34
C SER A 636 -17.05 -33.26 -20.27
N PRO A 637 -17.70 -32.27 -19.61
CA PRO A 637 -19.17 -32.24 -19.50
C PRO A 637 -19.75 -32.34 -20.91
N SER A 638 -20.46 -33.44 -21.16
CA SER A 638 -20.71 -33.90 -22.52
C SER A 638 -21.41 -32.80 -23.32
N ASN A 639 -21.09 -32.69 -24.61
CA ASN A 639 -21.78 -31.79 -25.53
C ASN A 639 -23.31 -31.91 -25.43
N GLU A 640 -23.83 -33.03 -24.91
CA GLU A 640 -25.25 -33.26 -24.59
C GLU A 640 -25.78 -32.37 -23.45
N GLN A 641 -25.03 -32.18 -22.36
CA GLN A 641 -25.44 -31.31 -21.25
C GLN A 641 -25.52 -29.84 -21.70
N ILE A 642 -24.54 -29.39 -22.49
CA ILE A 642 -24.51 -28.05 -23.11
C ILE A 642 -25.71 -27.89 -24.06
N PHE A 643 -25.96 -28.88 -24.92
CA PHE A 643 -27.07 -28.89 -25.86
C PHE A 643 -28.43 -28.80 -25.16
N ARG A 644 -28.70 -29.68 -24.17
CA ARG A 644 -29.96 -29.69 -23.43
C ARG A 644 -30.17 -28.39 -22.65
N TYR A 645 -29.12 -27.87 -22.03
CA TYR A 645 -29.20 -26.60 -21.32
C TYR A 645 -29.49 -25.43 -22.27
N LEU A 646 -28.77 -25.32 -23.39
CA LEU A 646 -29.03 -24.27 -24.38
C LEU A 646 -30.45 -24.36 -24.98
N GLN A 647 -30.95 -25.57 -25.25
CA GLN A 647 -32.32 -25.76 -25.70
C GLN A 647 -33.34 -25.18 -24.70
N SER A 648 -33.12 -25.41 -23.40
CA SER A 648 -33.95 -24.83 -22.33
C SER A 648 -33.85 -23.31 -22.26
N VAL A 649 -32.63 -22.75 -22.38
CA VAL A 649 -32.40 -21.29 -22.40
C VAL A 649 -33.13 -20.60 -23.56
N LEU A 650 -33.15 -21.23 -24.72
CA LEU A 650 -33.80 -20.67 -25.90
C LEU A 650 -35.32 -20.87 -25.91
N ALA A 651 -35.85 -21.70 -25.00
CA ALA A 651 -37.24 -22.15 -24.96
C ALA A 651 -37.70 -22.66 -26.33
N PHE A 652 -36.85 -23.44 -27.01
CA PHE A 652 -37.24 -24.14 -28.22
C PHE A 652 -37.93 -25.44 -27.83
N ASP A 653 -39.25 -25.47 -28.01
CA ASP A 653 -40.03 -26.71 -28.05
C ASP A 653 -39.56 -27.63 -29.20
#